data_AF-A0A290Q1R5-F1
#
_entry.id   AF-A0A290Q1R5-F1
#
_cell.length_a   1.000
_cell.length_b   1.000
_cell.length_c   1.000
_cell.angle_alpha   90.00
_cell.angle_beta   90.00
_cell.angle_gamma   90.00
#
_symmetry.space_group_name_H-M   'P 1'
#
loop_
_entity.id
_entity.type
_entity.pdbx_description
1 polymer ?
#
loop_
_entity_poly.entity_id
_entity_poly.type
_entity_poly.pdbx_seq_one_letter_code
_entity_poly.pdbx_strand_id
1 'polypeptide(L)'
;MTRMLGALVLWWGLSGELSARVGFDVGTGAVDSLKVMEWVEAQDAKPADGWLRIRGLAQSEGGAMAREKDALRILRERGWRICALVEWDEASWAGGVRAGGGKRVAMDLRDVWARVRALGRDFAGCVDGWEIGNEPDISFLEENAETYVAYLKACRLGLRAGEREVEGASGAAESRARVVMAPLALPPGPYFERLWETGAGAATDGFNFHFYGYAEDFSGVYGQFRDAVERSAKTGGESAVEKAGRVSRELPVFLTEYGYGLLDGDAGRTEEGRERQARWFREVGAQLRELRPEGAMAFVLMPYLERGISEFGLLMDHANGGGTAAKGQRLRVSPALAWLLAEGAMDGENARSWRVAGDVDESAVVLDFVAGEGLEQRKSFLGYFARGATEGGRSSGVGEVVVYNFSEERVAGVLRLGAGLSSEGRGELAVTLEAGERRVVRVRAEVEAAAFRGVRSETVFSAGHDGARSVRARLITTWWPDPTMMAEEVVFDFSHEGKTADAVAERLLARWRASEEPGLQRQGRWLVSQGVTVAESAAKAAWTFKVDALPEEPGRPAMVELPLPESFVFEPGTLLEFSHRLAEGSAEAEAWFDVYFRTENGNLYQVWPRLQAAREWRGYAEAAENFTMAFFGRAKLPWRFAENRPVALVFFFRPEKLPAIFEIEDAAITRRVAE
;
A
#
# COMPACT_ATOMS: atom_id res chain seq x y z
N MET A 1 -49.28 -53.39 -24.48
CA MET A 1 -50.04 -53.46 -23.21
C MET A 1 -49.13 -53.97 -22.09
N THR A 2 -48.21 -53.16 -21.55
CA THR A 2 -47.61 -53.36 -20.21
C THR A 2 -46.71 -52.18 -19.81
N ARG A 3 -46.92 -51.68 -18.58
CA ARG A 3 -46.01 -50.93 -17.68
C ARG A 3 -45.58 -49.50 -18.09
N MET A 4 -46.39 -48.52 -17.68
CA MET A 4 -45.93 -47.19 -17.23
C MET A 4 -45.50 -47.30 -15.76
N LEU A 5 -44.29 -46.87 -15.44
CA LEU A 5 -43.76 -46.74 -14.07
C LEU A 5 -43.06 -45.38 -13.97
N GLY A 6 -43.30 -44.72 -12.85
CA GLY A 6 -43.12 -43.29 -12.61
C GLY A 6 -41.70 -42.74 -12.71
N ALA A 7 -41.65 -41.47 -13.09
CA ALA A 7 -40.68 -40.49 -12.59
C ALA A 7 -41.34 -39.11 -12.64
N LEU A 8 -42.08 -38.77 -11.58
CA LEU A 8 -42.49 -37.39 -11.30
C LEU A 8 -41.23 -36.69 -10.75
N VAL A 9 -40.57 -35.88 -11.58
CA VAL A 9 -39.51 -34.98 -11.13
C VAL A 9 -40.19 -33.81 -10.42
N LEU A 10 -40.19 -33.86 -9.08
CA LEU A 10 -40.43 -32.70 -8.22
C LEU A 10 -39.30 -31.69 -8.46
N TRP A 11 -39.56 -30.68 -9.28
CA TRP A 11 -38.63 -29.57 -9.53
C TRP A 11 -39.20 -28.24 -9.03
N TRP A 12 -39.80 -28.24 -7.84
CA TRP A 12 -40.30 -27.05 -7.17
C TRP A 12 -39.85 -27.10 -5.70
N GLY A 13 -39.00 -26.16 -5.27
CA GLY A 13 -38.81 -25.88 -3.83
C GLY A 13 -37.39 -25.75 -3.26
N LEU A 14 -36.32 -25.63 -4.07
CA LEU A 14 -34.96 -25.33 -3.59
C LEU A 14 -34.25 -24.25 -4.42
N SER A 15 -34.99 -23.28 -4.95
CA SER A 15 -34.40 -21.97 -5.29
C SER A 15 -34.33 -21.16 -4.00
N GLY A 16 -33.47 -21.57 -3.07
CA GLY A 16 -32.93 -20.58 -2.13
C GLY A 16 -32.23 -19.56 -3.00
N GLU A 17 -32.80 -18.36 -3.10
CA GLU A 17 -32.14 -17.22 -3.76
C GLU A 17 -30.80 -17.04 -3.05
N LEU A 18 -29.73 -17.58 -3.64
CA LEU A 18 -28.36 -17.29 -3.23
C LEU A 18 -28.17 -15.80 -3.50
N SER A 19 -28.39 -15.00 -2.46
CA SER A 19 -28.17 -13.56 -2.51
C SER A 19 -26.71 -13.29 -2.84
N ALA A 20 -26.48 -12.60 -3.96
CA ALA A 20 -25.15 -12.27 -4.43
C ALA A 20 -24.44 -11.29 -3.48
N ARG A 21 -23.34 -11.72 -2.85
CA ARG A 21 -22.46 -10.84 -2.08
C ARG A 21 -21.41 -10.21 -2.99
N VAL A 22 -21.71 -9.05 -3.54
CA VAL A 22 -20.76 -8.19 -4.26
C VAL A 22 -20.49 -6.93 -3.44
N GLY A 23 -19.23 -6.52 -3.35
CA GLY A 23 -18.86 -5.26 -2.72
C GLY A 23 -18.49 -4.17 -3.72
N PHE A 24 -18.66 -2.91 -3.34
CA PHE A 24 -18.30 -1.75 -4.17
C PHE A 24 -17.58 -0.69 -3.36
N ASP A 25 -16.54 -0.09 -3.94
CA ASP A 25 -16.16 1.26 -3.57
C ASP A 25 -17.07 2.24 -4.31
N VAL A 26 -17.77 3.09 -3.57
CA VAL A 26 -18.72 4.04 -4.15
C VAL A 26 -18.04 5.36 -4.55
N GLY A 27 -16.86 5.65 -3.99
CA GLY A 27 -16.08 6.85 -4.29
C GLY A 27 -16.61 8.14 -3.64
N THR A 28 -17.59 8.06 -2.73
CA THR A 28 -18.24 9.23 -2.13
C THR A 28 -18.74 8.96 -0.69
N GLY A 29 -19.36 9.98 -0.06
CA GLY A 29 -20.01 9.91 1.26
C GLY A 29 -21.27 9.06 1.28
N ALA A 30 -21.81 8.77 2.47
CA ALA A 30 -22.94 7.86 2.64
C ALA A 30 -24.23 8.42 2.01
N VAL A 31 -24.47 9.74 2.13
CA VAL A 31 -25.68 10.36 1.54
C VAL A 31 -25.72 10.20 0.02
N ASP A 32 -24.60 10.42 -0.66
CA ASP A 32 -24.54 10.27 -2.11
C ASP A 32 -24.48 8.80 -2.51
N SER A 33 -23.81 7.96 -1.71
CA SER A 33 -23.80 6.52 -1.92
C SER A 33 -25.20 5.93 -1.86
N LEU A 34 -26.04 6.36 -0.91
CA LEU A 34 -27.44 5.93 -0.83
C LEU A 34 -28.21 6.23 -2.13
N LYS A 35 -28.04 7.42 -2.71
CA LYS A 35 -28.70 7.78 -3.97
C LYS A 35 -28.22 6.93 -5.15
N VAL A 36 -26.91 6.65 -5.19
CA VAL A 36 -26.32 5.79 -6.22
C VAL A 36 -26.88 4.37 -6.09
N MET A 37 -26.95 3.84 -4.88
CA MET A 37 -27.49 2.51 -4.63
C MET A 37 -28.99 2.42 -4.92
N GLU A 38 -29.78 3.45 -4.61
CA GLU A 38 -31.19 3.53 -5.03
C GLU A 38 -31.34 3.44 -6.56
N TRP A 39 -30.45 4.10 -7.30
CA TRP A 39 -30.46 4.04 -8.75
C TRP A 39 -30.05 2.65 -9.28
N VAL A 40 -29.04 2.01 -8.66
CA VAL A 40 -28.58 0.65 -9.03
C VAL A 40 -29.66 -0.39 -8.73
N GLU A 41 -30.27 -0.33 -7.54
CA GLU A 41 -31.34 -1.23 -7.10
C GLU A 41 -32.59 -1.10 -8.01
N ALA A 42 -32.86 0.10 -8.52
CA ALA A 42 -33.94 0.33 -9.49
C ALA A 42 -33.70 -0.34 -10.86
N GLN A 43 -32.49 -0.83 -11.15
CA GLN A 43 -32.19 -1.60 -12.37
C GLN A 43 -32.49 -3.10 -12.22
N ASP A 44 -33.32 -3.50 -11.24
CA ASP A 44 -33.66 -4.89 -10.90
C ASP A 44 -32.46 -5.75 -10.49
N ALA A 45 -31.38 -5.09 -10.04
CA ALA A 45 -30.26 -5.73 -9.39
C ALA A 45 -30.49 -5.66 -7.87
N LYS A 46 -30.66 -6.81 -7.22
CA LYS A 46 -30.73 -6.89 -5.76
C LYS A 46 -29.47 -7.58 -5.23
N PRO A 47 -28.38 -6.85 -4.99
CA PRO A 47 -27.33 -7.37 -4.12
C PRO A 47 -27.96 -7.46 -2.72
N ALA A 48 -28.03 -8.65 -2.18
CA ALA A 48 -28.28 -8.82 -0.75
C ALA A 48 -26.95 -9.23 -0.12
N ASP A 49 -26.53 -8.50 0.93
CA ASP A 49 -25.41 -8.85 1.82
C ASP A 49 -23.97 -8.54 1.31
N GLY A 50 -23.84 -7.45 0.53
CA GLY A 50 -22.57 -6.91 0.04
C GLY A 50 -21.88 -5.91 0.97
N TRP A 51 -20.67 -5.49 0.62
CA TRP A 51 -19.94 -4.40 1.31
C TRP A 51 -19.98 -3.10 0.49
N LEU A 52 -20.13 -1.96 1.16
CA LEU A 52 -19.90 -0.64 0.58
C LEU A 52 -18.72 0.02 1.28
N ARG A 53 -17.73 0.48 0.49
CA ARG A 53 -16.70 1.39 0.97
C ARG A 53 -17.17 2.83 0.82
N ILE A 54 -17.20 3.55 1.94
CA ILE A 54 -17.69 4.92 2.05
C ILE A 54 -16.52 5.84 2.40
N ARG A 55 -16.45 7.01 1.73
CA ARG A 55 -15.39 8.01 1.93
C ARG A 55 -15.93 9.26 2.62
N GLY A 56 -15.05 10.12 3.15
CA GLY A 56 -15.42 11.47 3.61
C GLY A 56 -16.20 11.57 4.94
N LEU A 57 -16.49 10.45 5.61
CA LEU A 57 -17.22 10.47 6.89
C LEU A 57 -16.50 11.28 7.97
N ALA A 58 -15.17 11.17 8.00
CA ALA A 58 -14.29 11.82 8.95
C ALA A 58 -14.25 13.37 8.84
N GLN A 59 -14.73 13.93 7.73
CA GLN A 59 -14.80 15.37 7.47
C GLN A 59 -16.17 15.98 7.79
N SER A 60 -17.15 15.16 8.19
CA SER A 60 -18.52 15.61 8.40
C SER A 60 -18.73 16.25 9.77
N GLU A 61 -19.30 17.46 9.79
CA GLU A 61 -19.59 18.21 11.02
C GLU A 61 -21.08 18.60 11.14
N GLY A 62 -21.54 18.82 12.36
CA GLY A 62 -22.87 19.36 12.66
C GLY A 62 -24.02 18.64 11.93
N GLY A 63 -24.83 19.40 11.18
CA GLY A 63 -25.98 18.86 10.44
C GLY A 63 -25.61 17.95 9.26
N ALA A 64 -24.38 17.99 8.74
CA ALA A 64 -23.93 17.04 7.73
C ALA A 64 -23.78 15.64 8.32
N MET A 65 -23.16 15.54 9.50
CA MET A 65 -22.94 14.29 10.22
C MET A 65 -24.23 13.51 10.49
N ALA A 66 -25.30 14.19 10.90
CA ALA A 66 -26.60 13.55 11.13
C ALA A 66 -27.17 12.90 9.85
N ARG A 67 -27.06 13.59 8.71
CA ARG A 67 -27.51 13.06 7.42
C ARG A 67 -26.68 11.88 6.95
N GLU A 68 -25.36 11.92 7.13
CA GLU A 68 -24.48 10.78 6.84
C GLU A 68 -24.87 9.57 7.69
N LYS A 69 -25.10 9.78 9.00
CA LYS A 69 -25.50 8.71 9.91
C LYS A 69 -26.83 8.06 9.51
N ASP A 70 -27.82 8.86 9.14
CA ASP A 70 -29.11 8.35 8.69
C ASP A 70 -29.00 7.59 7.37
N ALA A 71 -28.18 8.08 6.44
CA ALA A 71 -27.92 7.36 5.18
C ALA A 71 -27.25 6.00 5.42
N LEU A 72 -26.26 5.93 6.33
CA LEU A 72 -25.61 4.67 6.71
C LEU A 72 -26.60 3.67 7.32
N ARG A 73 -27.53 4.12 8.17
CA ARG A 73 -28.57 3.26 8.72
C ARG A 73 -29.48 2.70 7.63
N ILE A 74 -29.94 3.53 6.70
CA ILE A 74 -30.78 3.09 5.59
C ILE A 74 -30.04 2.06 4.73
N LEU A 75 -28.77 2.29 4.41
CA LEU A 75 -27.95 1.32 3.67
C LEU A 75 -27.85 -0.02 4.41
N ARG A 76 -27.62 0.01 5.73
CA ARG A 76 -27.58 -1.20 6.57
C ARG A 76 -28.91 -1.92 6.65
N GLU A 77 -30.01 -1.21 6.80
CA GLU A 77 -31.37 -1.76 6.79
C GLU A 77 -31.70 -2.46 5.46
N ARG A 78 -31.06 -2.03 4.37
CA ARG A 78 -31.12 -2.68 3.06
C ARG A 78 -30.17 -3.88 2.91
N GLY A 79 -29.41 -4.22 3.95
CA GLY A 79 -28.52 -5.38 3.97
C GLY A 79 -27.10 -5.10 3.53
N TRP A 80 -26.69 -3.83 3.40
CA TRP A 80 -25.29 -3.48 3.10
C TRP A 80 -24.43 -3.44 4.36
N ARG A 81 -23.25 -4.06 4.30
CA ARG A 81 -22.18 -3.87 5.28
C ARG A 81 -21.35 -2.64 4.91
N ILE A 82 -20.96 -1.85 5.90
CA ILE A 82 -20.29 -0.57 5.68
C ILE A 82 -18.82 -0.64 6.11
N CYS A 83 -17.92 -0.36 5.18
CA CYS A 83 -16.51 -0.06 5.45
C CYS A 83 -16.28 1.44 5.27
N ALA A 84 -16.03 2.19 6.34
CA ALA A 84 -15.80 3.63 6.28
C ALA A 84 -14.30 3.95 6.27
N LEU A 85 -13.83 4.63 5.23
CA LEU A 85 -12.47 5.16 5.14
C LEU A 85 -12.30 6.35 6.09
N VAL A 86 -11.29 6.27 6.95
CA VAL A 86 -10.93 7.27 7.94
C VAL A 86 -9.67 7.98 7.49
N GLU A 87 -9.85 9.21 7.01
CA GLU A 87 -8.77 10.10 6.58
C GLU A 87 -9.11 11.56 6.89
N TRP A 88 -8.09 12.37 7.11
CA TRP A 88 -8.22 13.81 7.29
C TRP A 88 -7.21 14.57 6.44
N ASP A 89 -7.55 15.82 6.13
CA ASP A 89 -6.62 16.75 5.50
C ASP A 89 -5.59 17.23 6.52
N GLU A 90 -4.35 17.41 6.07
CA GLU A 90 -3.23 17.83 6.93
C GLU A 90 -3.50 19.16 7.62
N ALA A 91 -4.11 20.10 6.89
CA ALA A 91 -4.46 21.42 7.38
C ALA A 91 -5.47 21.39 8.53
N SER A 92 -6.17 20.26 8.74
CA SER A 92 -7.13 20.12 9.81
C SER A 92 -6.47 19.84 11.17
N TRP A 93 -5.20 19.41 11.23
CA TRP A 93 -4.55 19.01 12.48
C TRP A 93 -4.15 20.22 13.33
N ALA A 94 -4.60 20.26 14.59
CA ALA A 94 -4.39 21.42 15.46
C ALA A 94 -2.90 21.66 15.78
N GLY A 95 -2.13 20.58 15.89
CA GLY A 95 -0.68 20.62 16.12
C GLY A 95 0.15 20.57 14.83
N GLY A 96 -0.48 20.64 13.65
CA GLY A 96 0.18 20.42 12.36
C GLY A 96 0.65 18.98 12.14
N VAL A 97 1.51 18.82 11.13
CA VAL A 97 2.10 17.55 10.70
C VAL A 97 3.63 17.58 10.78
N ARG A 98 4.27 16.41 10.64
CA ARG A 98 5.74 16.30 10.53
C ARG A 98 6.26 17.07 9.31
N ALA A 99 7.50 17.52 9.39
CA ALA A 99 8.14 18.21 8.27
C ALA A 99 8.35 17.26 7.08
N GLY A 100 8.19 17.79 5.86
CA GLY A 100 8.43 17.10 4.60
C GLY A 100 7.33 17.39 3.57
N GLY A 101 7.48 16.87 2.36
CA GLY A 101 6.41 16.89 1.34
C GLY A 101 5.38 15.80 1.54
N GLY A 102 4.30 15.83 0.73
CA GLY A 102 3.23 14.82 0.66
C GLY A 102 2.34 14.74 1.91
N LYS A 103 1.30 13.87 1.86
CA LYS A 103 0.31 13.71 2.94
C LYS A 103 0.93 13.02 4.16
N ARG A 104 0.67 13.54 5.36
CA ARG A 104 1.22 13.12 6.65
C ARG A 104 0.16 13.08 7.73
N VAL A 105 0.43 12.35 8.80
CA VAL A 105 -0.47 12.28 9.95
C VAL A 105 -0.12 13.37 10.98
N ALA A 106 -1.03 13.60 11.93
CA ALA A 106 -0.83 14.59 12.99
C ALA A 106 0.50 14.40 13.73
N MET A 107 1.11 15.52 14.12
CA MET A 107 2.30 15.54 14.98
C MET A 107 2.00 15.00 16.39
N ASP A 108 0.78 15.23 16.90
CA ASP A 108 0.34 14.73 18.21
C ASP A 108 -0.79 13.71 18.05
N LEU A 109 -0.49 12.43 18.32
CA LEU A 109 -1.46 11.34 18.23
C LEU A 109 -2.61 11.43 19.26
N ARG A 110 -2.56 12.35 20.23
CA ARG A 110 -3.73 12.64 21.09
C ARG A 110 -4.87 13.31 20.32
N ASP A 111 -4.56 14.15 19.32
CA ASP A 111 -5.57 14.75 18.44
C ASP A 111 -6.27 13.65 17.63
N VAL A 112 -5.47 12.74 17.05
CA VAL A 112 -5.97 11.55 16.34
C VAL A 112 -6.90 10.73 17.23
N TRP A 113 -6.44 10.35 18.42
CA TRP A 113 -7.23 9.57 19.38
C TRP A 113 -8.53 10.27 19.79
N ALA A 114 -8.52 11.60 19.98
CA ALA A 114 -9.72 12.34 20.34
C ALA A 114 -10.76 12.36 19.20
N ARG A 115 -10.33 12.55 17.95
CA ARG A 115 -11.22 12.57 16.78
C ARG A 115 -11.83 11.22 16.48
N VAL A 116 -11.00 10.18 16.46
CA VAL A 116 -11.46 8.82 16.20
C VAL A 116 -12.38 8.30 17.32
N ARG A 117 -12.18 8.75 18.55
CA ARG A 117 -13.12 8.52 19.67
C ARG A 117 -14.47 9.19 19.44
N ALA A 118 -14.49 10.42 18.93
CA ALA A 118 -15.74 11.05 18.52
C ALA A 118 -16.45 10.25 17.42
N LEU A 119 -15.73 9.80 16.38
CA LEU A 119 -16.31 8.96 15.33
C LEU A 119 -16.90 7.64 15.88
N GLY A 120 -16.16 6.94 16.74
CA GLY A 120 -16.60 5.69 17.35
C GLY A 120 -17.89 5.86 18.17
N ARG A 121 -18.03 6.98 18.87
CA ARG A 121 -19.25 7.33 19.60
C ARG A 121 -20.39 7.73 18.64
N ASP A 122 -20.10 8.65 17.72
CA ASP A 122 -21.13 9.32 16.94
C ASP A 122 -21.70 8.39 15.85
N PHE A 123 -20.95 7.39 15.39
CA PHE A 123 -21.36 6.39 14.40
C PHE A 123 -21.47 4.96 14.95
N ALA A 124 -21.49 4.77 16.27
CA ALA A 124 -21.69 3.47 16.89
C ALA A 124 -22.90 2.72 16.28
N GLY A 125 -22.69 1.46 15.89
CA GLY A 125 -23.72 0.62 15.26
C GLY A 125 -24.11 1.00 13.82
N CYS A 126 -23.47 2.00 13.21
CA CYS A 126 -23.74 2.42 11.82
C CYS A 126 -22.66 1.95 10.83
N VAL A 127 -21.54 1.43 11.33
CA VAL A 127 -20.38 1.00 10.55
C VAL A 127 -19.99 -0.42 10.95
N ASP A 128 -19.56 -1.24 9.98
CA ASP A 128 -19.12 -2.63 10.22
C ASP A 128 -17.59 -2.77 10.17
N GLY A 129 -16.92 -1.87 9.44
CA GLY A 129 -15.45 -1.75 9.39
C GLY A 129 -14.99 -0.30 9.28
N TRP A 130 -13.95 0.06 10.01
CA TRP A 130 -13.23 1.32 9.91
C TRP A 130 -11.89 1.08 9.24
N GLU A 131 -11.70 1.59 8.03
CA GLU A 131 -10.43 1.50 7.30
C GLU A 131 -9.56 2.72 7.62
N ILE A 132 -8.37 2.50 8.17
CA ILE A 132 -7.55 3.58 8.75
C ILE A 132 -6.43 4.02 7.80
N GLY A 133 -6.65 5.10 7.06
CA GLY A 133 -5.73 5.59 6.03
C GLY A 133 -5.84 4.83 4.70
N ASN A 134 -5.12 5.30 3.68
CA ASN A 134 -5.07 4.69 2.35
C ASN A 134 -3.60 4.49 1.91
N GLU A 135 -3.24 3.27 1.50
CA GLU A 135 -2.04 2.98 0.71
C GLU A 135 -0.72 3.60 1.24
N PRO A 136 -0.37 3.34 2.52
CA PRO A 136 0.75 3.98 3.18
C PRO A 136 2.11 3.46 2.69
N ASP A 137 2.15 2.46 1.84
CA ASP A 137 3.35 1.94 1.17
C ASP A 137 3.70 2.70 -0.12
N ILE A 138 2.84 3.61 -0.58
CA ILE A 138 3.11 4.54 -1.70
C ILE A 138 2.83 6.00 -1.30
N SER A 139 2.69 6.91 -2.27
CA SER A 139 2.65 8.38 -2.03
C SER A 139 1.38 8.90 -1.36
N PHE A 140 0.43 8.04 -0.97
CA PHE A 140 -0.77 8.48 -0.24
C PHE A 140 -0.48 8.81 1.23
N LEU A 141 0.62 8.30 1.79
CA LEU A 141 1.11 8.72 3.09
C LEU A 141 2.63 8.67 3.13
N GLU A 142 3.28 9.78 3.48
CA GLU A 142 4.75 9.89 3.50
C GLU A 142 5.40 9.36 4.77
N GLU A 143 4.61 8.80 5.69
CA GLU A 143 5.08 8.29 6.97
C GLU A 143 5.82 6.95 6.83
N ASN A 144 6.89 6.80 7.61
CA ASN A 144 7.51 5.49 7.81
C ASN A 144 6.50 4.53 8.49
N ALA A 145 6.76 3.23 8.33
CA ALA A 145 5.89 2.18 8.86
C ALA A 145 5.69 2.29 10.38
N GLU A 146 6.70 2.69 11.15
CA GLU A 146 6.59 2.86 12.61
C GLU A 146 5.58 3.95 13.01
N THR A 147 5.61 5.09 12.33
CA THR A 147 4.68 6.20 12.59
C THR A 147 3.27 5.83 12.13
N TYR A 148 3.12 5.13 10.99
CA TYR A 148 1.82 4.62 10.57
C TYR A 148 1.24 3.61 11.58
N VAL A 149 2.05 2.70 12.13
CA VAL A 149 1.58 1.76 13.16
C VAL A 149 1.18 2.49 14.45
N ALA A 150 1.93 3.53 14.85
CA ALA A 150 1.56 4.36 16.00
C ALA A 150 0.21 5.06 15.77
N TYR A 151 0.01 5.63 14.57
CA TYR A 151 -1.26 6.22 14.13
C TYR A 151 -2.41 5.21 14.15
N LEU A 152 -2.21 4.02 13.57
CA LEU A 152 -3.20 2.93 13.55
C LEU A 152 -3.62 2.52 14.96
N LYS A 153 -2.66 2.38 15.89
CA LYS A 153 -2.94 2.07 17.30
C LYS A 153 -3.76 3.18 17.97
N ALA A 154 -3.40 4.45 17.76
CA ALA A 154 -4.17 5.59 18.29
C ALA A 154 -5.61 5.61 17.75
N CYS A 155 -5.79 5.38 16.45
CA CYS A 155 -7.10 5.27 15.80
C CYS A 155 -7.94 4.14 16.41
N ARG A 156 -7.37 2.94 16.51
CA ARG A 156 -8.04 1.77 17.07
C ARG A 156 -8.48 2.02 18.51
N LEU A 157 -7.57 2.49 19.37
CA LEU A 157 -7.84 2.75 20.79
C LEU A 157 -8.91 3.84 20.98
N GLY A 158 -8.88 4.89 20.16
CA GLY A 158 -9.87 5.96 20.23
C GLY A 158 -11.25 5.51 19.76
N LEU A 159 -11.36 4.88 18.56
CA LEU A 159 -12.63 4.29 18.08
C LEU A 159 -13.23 3.38 19.15
N ARG A 160 -12.39 2.53 19.72
CA ARG A 160 -12.76 1.61 20.79
C ARG A 160 -13.28 2.31 22.04
N ALA A 161 -12.65 3.41 22.46
CA ALA A 161 -13.12 4.20 23.59
C ALA A 161 -14.49 4.84 23.29
N GLY A 162 -14.67 5.40 22.09
CA GLY A 162 -15.91 6.04 21.68
C GLY A 162 -17.11 5.09 21.64
N GLU A 163 -16.93 3.89 21.09
CA GLU A 163 -17.98 2.86 21.06
C GLU A 163 -18.43 2.46 22.48
N ARG A 164 -17.48 2.29 23.42
CA ARG A 164 -17.77 1.91 24.81
C ARG A 164 -18.60 2.96 25.56
N GLU A 165 -18.45 4.24 25.23
CA GLU A 165 -19.29 5.30 25.82
C GLU A 165 -20.77 5.11 25.49
N VAL A 166 -21.07 4.51 24.33
CA VAL A 166 -22.44 4.21 23.90
C VAL A 166 -22.91 2.87 24.48
N GLU A 167 -22.07 1.83 24.42
CA GLU A 167 -22.40 0.48 24.93
C GLU A 167 -22.60 0.44 26.44
N GLY A 168 -21.86 1.25 27.21
CA GLY A 168 -22.03 1.39 28.66
C GLY A 168 -23.44 1.86 29.08
N ALA A 169 -24.23 2.37 28.14
CA ALA A 169 -25.63 2.73 28.34
C ALA A 169 -26.64 1.62 27.92
N SER A 170 -26.23 0.61 27.16
CA SER A 170 -27.13 -0.37 26.53
C SER A 170 -26.78 -1.85 26.74
N GLY A 171 -25.59 -2.18 27.25
CA GLY A 171 -25.23 -3.54 27.70
C GLY A 171 -25.08 -4.62 26.61
N ALA A 172 -25.15 -4.27 25.32
CA ALA A 172 -25.03 -5.24 24.22
C ALA A 172 -23.64 -5.17 23.56
N ALA A 173 -22.83 -6.21 23.77
CA ALA A 173 -21.47 -6.36 23.24
C ALA A 173 -21.39 -6.98 21.83
N GLU A 174 -22.53 -7.19 21.15
CA GLU A 174 -22.63 -8.20 20.08
C GLU A 174 -22.29 -7.74 18.65
N SER A 175 -21.95 -6.48 18.38
CA SER A 175 -21.45 -6.11 17.04
C SER A 175 -20.56 -4.86 17.07
N ARG A 176 -19.31 -5.07 17.44
CA ARG A 176 -18.30 -4.03 17.40
C ARG A 176 -17.72 -3.90 16.00
N ALA A 177 -17.65 -2.69 15.44
CA ALA A 177 -17.07 -2.49 14.10
C ALA A 177 -15.62 -2.98 14.07
N ARG A 178 -15.14 -3.55 12.98
CA ARG A 178 -13.73 -3.95 12.84
C ARG A 178 -12.86 -2.72 12.59
N VAL A 179 -11.63 -2.69 13.10
CA VAL A 179 -10.64 -1.68 12.71
C VAL A 179 -9.68 -2.30 11.71
N VAL A 180 -9.88 -2.01 10.43
CA VAL A 180 -9.13 -2.55 9.29
C VAL A 180 -7.95 -1.62 9.00
N MET A 181 -6.75 -2.19 8.82
CA MET A 181 -5.58 -1.41 8.43
C MET A 181 -5.77 -0.77 7.05
N ALA A 182 -4.97 0.23 6.74
CA ALA A 182 -4.92 0.77 5.40
C ALA A 182 -4.57 -0.35 4.41
N PRO A 183 -5.17 -0.35 3.22
CA PRO A 183 -4.80 -1.24 2.15
C PRO A 183 -3.36 -0.97 1.72
N LEU A 184 -2.60 -2.03 1.46
CA LEU A 184 -1.31 -1.94 0.78
C LEU A 184 -1.52 -1.88 -0.74
N ALA A 185 -0.86 -0.92 -1.39
CA ALA A 185 -0.90 -0.69 -2.83
C ALA A 185 0.17 -1.46 -3.60
N LEU A 186 1.02 -2.22 -2.92
CA LEU A 186 2.03 -3.06 -3.52
C LEU A 186 2.00 -4.44 -2.86
N PRO A 187 2.38 -5.51 -3.59
CA PRO A 187 2.66 -6.80 -2.98
C PRO A 187 3.67 -6.69 -1.82
N PRO A 188 3.82 -7.75 -0.98
CA PRO A 188 4.73 -7.73 0.15
C PRO A 188 6.13 -7.24 -0.25
N GLY A 189 6.65 -6.32 0.56
CA GLY A 189 7.95 -5.69 0.37
C GLY A 189 8.49 -5.12 1.68
N PRO A 190 9.59 -4.36 1.62
CA PRO A 190 10.28 -3.85 2.80
C PRO A 190 9.36 -3.05 3.74
N TYR A 191 8.49 -2.20 3.19
CA TYR A 191 7.52 -1.43 3.98
C TYR A 191 6.53 -2.34 4.72
N PHE A 192 5.96 -3.33 4.03
CA PHE A 192 5.07 -4.33 4.65
C PHE A 192 5.78 -5.08 5.79
N GLU A 193 7.00 -5.54 5.55
CA GLU A 193 7.77 -6.27 6.57
C GLU A 193 7.97 -5.41 7.82
N ARG A 194 8.39 -4.16 7.64
CA ARG A 194 8.59 -3.24 8.77
C ARG A 194 7.27 -2.92 9.49
N LEU A 195 6.19 -2.72 8.76
CA LEU A 195 4.85 -2.49 9.29
C LEU A 195 4.40 -3.68 10.15
N TRP A 196 4.61 -4.90 9.67
CA TRP A 196 4.24 -6.11 10.38
C TRP A 196 5.10 -6.36 11.61
N GLU A 197 6.43 -6.19 11.49
CA GLU A 197 7.37 -6.28 12.61
C GLU A 197 7.05 -5.26 13.71
N THR A 198 6.64 -4.03 13.36
CA THR A 198 6.30 -2.99 14.34
C THR A 198 4.98 -3.25 15.08
N GLY A 199 4.23 -4.26 14.65
CA GLY A 199 3.05 -4.77 15.35
C GLY A 199 1.73 -4.32 14.75
N ALA A 200 1.67 -4.04 13.43
CA ALA A 200 0.41 -3.77 12.75
C ALA A 200 -0.64 -4.88 12.95
N GLY A 201 -0.22 -6.15 12.91
CA GLY A 201 -1.12 -7.30 13.11
C GLY A 201 -1.80 -7.32 14.48
N ALA A 202 -1.22 -6.68 15.51
CA ALA A 202 -1.85 -6.51 16.82
C ALA A 202 -2.82 -5.31 16.85
N ALA A 203 -2.58 -4.31 15.99
CA ALA A 203 -3.30 -3.04 15.92
C ALA A 203 -4.48 -3.04 14.92
N THR A 204 -4.79 -4.18 14.30
CA THR A 204 -5.90 -4.31 13.34
C THR A 204 -6.74 -5.56 13.59
N ASP A 205 -8.00 -5.50 13.16
CA ASP A 205 -8.97 -6.58 13.15
C ASP A 205 -9.18 -7.17 11.75
N GLY A 206 -8.48 -6.66 10.72
CA GLY A 206 -8.54 -7.18 9.36
C GLY A 206 -7.33 -6.76 8.54
N PHE A 207 -6.75 -7.71 7.80
CA PHE A 207 -5.70 -7.42 6.83
C PHE A 207 -6.32 -6.81 5.57
N ASN A 208 -5.65 -5.85 4.94
CA ASN A 208 -6.19 -5.18 3.75
C ASN A 208 -5.10 -4.90 2.72
N PHE A 209 -5.45 -5.02 1.44
CA PHE A 209 -4.62 -4.64 0.31
C PHE A 209 -5.50 -4.24 -0.87
N HIS A 210 -4.95 -3.54 -1.84
CA HIS A 210 -5.60 -3.22 -3.11
C HIS A 210 -5.04 -4.07 -4.25
N PHE A 211 -5.78 -4.21 -5.34
CA PHE A 211 -5.27 -4.92 -6.51
C PHE A 211 -5.68 -4.29 -7.84
N TYR A 212 -4.66 -3.92 -8.62
CA TYR A 212 -4.78 -3.30 -9.94
C TYR A 212 -3.91 -3.97 -11.01
N GLY A 213 -3.39 -5.17 -10.71
CA GLY A 213 -2.47 -5.90 -11.58
C GLY A 213 -3.16 -6.67 -12.72
N TYR A 214 -2.38 -7.53 -13.38
CA TYR A 214 -2.91 -8.47 -14.37
C TYR A 214 -3.87 -9.46 -13.72
N ALA A 215 -4.98 -9.77 -14.38
CA ALA A 215 -5.97 -10.69 -13.82
C ALA A 215 -5.34 -12.04 -13.44
N GLU A 216 -4.42 -12.53 -14.27
CA GLU A 216 -3.73 -13.82 -14.11
C GLU A 216 -2.84 -13.90 -12.85
N ASP A 217 -2.51 -12.75 -12.23
CA ASP A 217 -1.54 -12.65 -11.14
C ASP A 217 -2.20 -12.45 -9.75
N PHE A 218 -3.52 -12.24 -9.70
CA PHE A 218 -4.24 -11.93 -8.46
C PHE A 218 -4.02 -12.99 -7.36
N SER A 219 -4.25 -14.26 -7.66
CA SER A 219 -4.05 -15.37 -6.71
C SER A 219 -2.60 -15.51 -6.26
N GLY A 220 -1.64 -15.17 -7.12
CA GLY A 220 -0.22 -15.10 -6.78
C GLY A 220 0.05 -14.05 -5.71
N VAL A 221 -0.43 -12.81 -5.93
CA VAL A 221 -0.29 -11.70 -4.97
C VAL A 221 -0.97 -12.03 -3.62
N TYR A 222 -2.20 -12.54 -3.66
CA TYR A 222 -2.89 -12.99 -2.44
C TYR A 222 -2.08 -14.04 -1.67
N GLY A 223 -1.56 -15.04 -2.38
CA GLY A 223 -0.72 -16.09 -1.82
C GLY A 223 0.57 -15.54 -1.18
N GLN A 224 1.21 -14.57 -1.81
CA GLN A 224 2.41 -13.92 -1.26
C GLN A 224 2.13 -13.19 0.05
N PHE A 225 1.03 -12.42 0.13
CA PHE A 225 0.64 -11.75 1.38
C PHE A 225 0.34 -12.74 2.49
N ARG A 226 -0.45 -13.79 2.19
CA ARG A 226 -0.70 -14.87 3.14
C ARG A 226 0.62 -15.46 3.64
N ASP A 227 1.52 -15.82 2.73
CA ASP A 227 2.80 -16.43 3.09
C ASP A 227 3.69 -15.49 3.90
N ALA A 228 3.65 -14.18 3.65
CA ALA A 228 4.42 -13.17 4.38
C ALA A 228 3.86 -12.95 5.79
N VAL A 229 2.54 -12.81 5.91
CA VAL A 229 1.81 -12.72 7.18
C VAL A 229 2.02 -13.98 8.03
N GLU A 230 1.85 -15.16 7.46
CA GLU A 230 2.03 -16.43 8.19
C GLU A 230 3.50 -16.70 8.54
N ARG A 231 4.46 -16.28 7.71
CA ARG A 231 5.90 -16.38 8.05
C ARG A 231 6.25 -15.51 9.24
N SER A 232 5.75 -14.28 9.29
CA SER A 232 5.98 -13.39 10.44
C SER A 232 5.50 -14.00 11.77
N ALA A 233 4.51 -14.90 11.71
CA ALA A 233 4.03 -15.64 12.87
C ALA A 233 4.98 -16.77 13.31
N LYS A 234 5.85 -17.24 12.41
CA LYS A 234 6.78 -18.36 12.63
C LYS A 234 8.22 -17.91 12.92
N THR A 235 8.68 -16.80 12.32
CA THR A 235 10.10 -16.40 12.28
C THR A 235 10.55 -15.51 13.43
N GLY A 236 9.78 -15.38 14.51
CA GLY A 236 10.31 -14.83 15.76
C GLY A 236 11.47 -15.70 16.24
N GLY A 237 12.71 -15.32 15.94
CA GLY A 237 13.97 -15.85 16.49
C GLY A 237 14.10 -15.52 17.99
N GLU A 238 12.98 -15.62 18.67
CA GLU A 238 12.66 -15.10 19.97
C GLU A 238 12.89 -16.20 21.02
N SER A 239 13.33 -15.77 22.19
CA SER A 239 13.52 -16.66 23.34
C SER A 239 12.19 -17.34 23.73
N ALA A 240 12.25 -18.47 24.45
CA ALA A 240 11.04 -19.19 24.87
C ALA A 240 10.05 -18.31 25.68
N VAL A 241 10.54 -17.24 26.34
CA VAL A 241 9.74 -16.28 27.11
C VAL A 241 8.93 -15.35 26.20
N GLU A 242 9.50 -14.94 25.06
CA GLU A 242 8.81 -14.08 24.07
C GLU A 242 7.72 -14.86 23.31
N LYS A 243 7.94 -16.17 23.09
CA LYS A 243 6.91 -17.06 22.52
C LYS A 243 5.69 -17.23 23.42
N ALA A 244 5.86 -17.17 24.74
CA ALA A 244 4.76 -17.31 25.70
C ALA A 244 3.79 -16.12 25.69
N GLY A 245 4.20 -14.98 25.14
CA GLY A 245 3.43 -13.74 25.07
C GLY A 245 2.71 -13.47 23.74
N ARG A 246 2.70 -14.42 22.79
CA ARG A 246 2.02 -14.26 21.50
C ARG A 246 0.77 -15.13 21.40
N VAL A 247 -0.35 -14.53 21.00
CA VAL A 247 -1.57 -15.26 20.63
C VAL A 247 -1.66 -15.33 19.12
N SER A 248 -1.91 -16.53 18.61
CA SER A 248 -2.35 -16.73 17.25
C SER A 248 -3.77 -16.20 17.11
N ARG A 249 -3.97 -15.15 16.31
CA ARG A 249 -5.31 -14.66 15.94
C ARG A 249 -5.57 -14.88 14.46
N GLU A 250 -6.83 -14.95 14.09
CA GLU A 250 -7.25 -15.00 12.69
C GLU A 250 -7.67 -13.61 12.26
N LEU A 251 -7.05 -13.10 11.19
CA LEU A 251 -7.44 -11.84 10.56
C LEU A 251 -8.23 -12.10 9.28
N PRO A 252 -9.50 -11.64 9.17
CA PRO A 252 -10.19 -11.62 7.89
C PRO A 252 -9.41 -10.76 6.89
N VAL A 253 -9.52 -11.13 5.62
CA VAL A 253 -8.86 -10.44 4.51
C VAL A 253 -9.85 -9.53 3.82
N PHE A 254 -9.53 -8.25 3.77
CA PHE A 254 -10.23 -7.23 3.01
C PHE A 254 -9.47 -6.94 1.71
N LEU A 255 -10.24 -6.55 0.70
CA LEU A 255 -9.78 -6.04 -0.59
C LEU A 255 -10.68 -4.85 -0.90
N THR A 256 -10.43 -3.74 -0.21
CA THR A 256 -11.29 -2.55 -0.22
C THR A 256 -11.32 -1.83 -1.56
N GLU A 257 -10.37 -2.13 -2.43
CA GLU A 257 -10.39 -1.79 -3.85
C GLU A 257 -9.76 -2.91 -4.67
N TYR A 258 -10.44 -3.32 -5.74
CA TYR A 258 -9.83 -4.01 -6.88
C TYR A 258 -10.45 -3.52 -8.17
N GLY A 259 -9.62 -3.24 -9.17
CA GLY A 259 -10.09 -2.64 -10.42
C GLY A 259 -9.15 -2.82 -11.59
N TYR A 260 -9.66 -2.54 -12.78
CA TYR A 260 -8.92 -2.62 -14.03
C TYR A 260 -8.32 -1.25 -14.37
N GLY A 261 -7.03 -1.05 -14.07
CA GLY A 261 -6.34 0.24 -14.23
C GLY A 261 -5.75 0.51 -15.62
N LEU A 262 -6.09 -0.31 -16.62
CA LEU A 262 -5.50 -0.26 -17.98
C LEU A 262 -6.47 0.30 -19.02
N LEU A 263 -7.65 0.70 -18.57
CA LEU A 263 -8.59 1.41 -19.41
C LEU A 263 -8.21 2.88 -19.41
N ASP A 264 -7.76 3.42 -20.54
CA ASP A 264 -7.55 4.86 -20.66
C ASP A 264 -8.86 5.60 -20.94
N GLY A 265 -8.82 6.95 -20.92
CA GLY A 265 -10.01 7.78 -21.15
C GLY A 265 -10.66 7.59 -22.54
N ASP A 266 -9.89 7.24 -23.57
CA ASP A 266 -10.41 7.00 -24.92
C ASP A 266 -11.04 5.61 -25.02
N ALA A 267 -10.29 4.58 -24.62
CA ALA A 267 -10.75 3.20 -24.58
C ALA A 267 -11.98 3.04 -23.65
N GLY A 268 -12.04 3.79 -22.56
CA GLY A 268 -13.18 3.83 -21.63
C GLY A 268 -14.48 4.34 -22.24
N ARG A 269 -14.44 4.95 -23.43
CA ARG A 269 -15.62 5.37 -24.19
C ARG A 269 -16.04 4.37 -25.28
N THR A 270 -15.29 3.29 -25.46
CA THR A 270 -15.56 2.27 -26.47
C THR A 270 -16.22 1.03 -25.85
N GLU A 271 -17.05 0.33 -26.63
CA GLU A 271 -17.60 -0.97 -26.21
C GLU A 271 -16.49 -2.00 -25.96
N GLU A 272 -15.48 -2.03 -26.84
CA GLU A 272 -14.35 -2.95 -26.72
C GLU A 272 -13.57 -2.75 -25.41
N GLY A 273 -13.19 -1.51 -25.07
CA GLY A 273 -12.48 -1.23 -23.83
C GLY A 273 -13.29 -1.62 -22.59
N ARG A 274 -14.61 -1.42 -22.62
CA ARG A 274 -15.51 -1.82 -21.53
C ARG A 274 -15.71 -3.33 -21.44
N GLU A 275 -15.66 -4.06 -22.55
CA GLU A 275 -15.62 -5.52 -22.54
C GLU A 275 -14.28 -6.08 -22.04
N ARG A 276 -13.16 -5.39 -22.27
CA ARG A 276 -11.88 -5.75 -21.64
C ARG A 276 -11.94 -5.58 -20.12
N GLN A 277 -12.47 -4.45 -19.63
CA GLN A 277 -12.73 -4.24 -18.21
C GLN A 277 -13.60 -5.38 -17.63
N ALA A 278 -14.70 -5.73 -18.30
CA ALA A 278 -15.57 -6.82 -17.84
C ALA A 278 -14.87 -8.19 -17.82
N ARG A 279 -14.04 -8.49 -18.81
CA ARG A 279 -13.24 -9.73 -18.85
C ARG A 279 -12.28 -9.83 -17.68
N TRP A 280 -11.57 -8.74 -17.36
CA TRP A 280 -10.70 -8.68 -16.20
C TRP A 280 -11.46 -8.99 -14.91
N PHE A 281 -12.63 -8.37 -14.70
CA PHE A 281 -13.46 -8.63 -13.52
C PHE A 281 -13.96 -10.09 -13.46
N ARG A 282 -14.29 -10.71 -14.59
CA ARG A 282 -14.69 -12.13 -14.66
C ARG A 282 -13.55 -13.04 -14.20
N GLU A 283 -12.33 -12.78 -14.67
CA GLU A 283 -11.15 -13.58 -14.37
C GLU A 283 -10.68 -13.42 -12.92
N VAL A 284 -10.65 -12.19 -12.40
CA VAL A 284 -10.35 -11.92 -10.98
C VAL A 284 -11.48 -12.46 -10.09
N GLY A 285 -12.73 -12.28 -10.49
CA GLY A 285 -13.90 -12.79 -9.75
C GLY A 285 -13.92 -14.31 -9.59
N ALA A 286 -13.44 -15.06 -10.59
CA ALA A 286 -13.27 -16.51 -10.45
C ALA A 286 -12.27 -16.88 -9.35
N GLN A 287 -11.15 -16.14 -9.26
CA GLN A 287 -10.14 -16.34 -8.21
C GLN A 287 -10.64 -15.85 -6.84
N LEU A 288 -11.38 -14.75 -6.80
CA LEU A 288 -12.02 -14.26 -5.57
C LEU A 288 -12.93 -15.33 -4.98
N ARG A 289 -13.79 -15.98 -5.76
CA ARG A 289 -14.67 -17.07 -5.28
C ARG A 289 -13.89 -18.24 -4.67
N GLU A 290 -12.70 -18.53 -5.17
CA GLU A 290 -11.82 -19.56 -4.59
C GLU A 290 -11.18 -19.10 -3.27
N LEU A 291 -10.67 -17.87 -3.26
CA LEU A 291 -9.87 -17.31 -2.16
C LEU A 291 -10.72 -16.79 -0.99
N ARG A 292 -11.97 -16.38 -1.27
CA ARG A 292 -12.98 -15.93 -0.30
C ARG A 292 -12.49 -14.87 0.69
N PRO A 293 -11.95 -13.71 0.25
CA PRO A 293 -11.78 -12.57 1.14
C PRO A 293 -13.14 -12.12 1.73
N GLU A 294 -13.11 -11.52 2.92
CA GLU A 294 -14.28 -11.04 3.67
C GLU A 294 -15.00 -9.87 2.98
N GLY A 295 -14.24 -8.95 2.39
CA GLY A 295 -14.76 -7.73 1.78
C GLY A 295 -13.99 -7.35 0.53
N ALA A 296 -14.30 -8.00 -0.59
CA ALA A 296 -13.81 -7.60 -1.92
C ALA A 296 -14.74 -6.56 -2.53
N MET A 297 -14.22 -5.36 -2.76
CA MET A 297 -14.98 -4.19 -3.18
C MET A 297 -14.46 -3.68 -4.52
N ALA A 298 -15.30 -3.74 -5.55
CA ALA A 298 -14.92 -3.35 -6.91
C ALA A 298 -14.74 -1.83 -6.98
N PHE A 299 -13.59 -1.39 -7.49
CA PHE A 299 -13.23 0.02 -7.64
C PHE A 299 -13.49 0.48 -9.09
N VAL A 300 -14.29 1.52 -9.34
CA VAL A 300 -15.18 2.28 -8.43
C VAL A 300 -16.53 2.46 -9.09
N LEU A 301 -17.61 2.55 -8.30
CA LEU A 301 -18.96 2.57 -8.86
C LEU A 301 -19.20 3.79 -9.74
N MET A 302 -18.77 4.97 -9.30
CA MET A 302 -18.95 6.23 -10.03
C MET A 302 -17.95 6.38 -11.19
N PRO A 303 -18.27 7.18 -12.24
CA PRO A 303 -17.29 7.55 -13.25
C PRO A 303 -16.03 8.14 -12.60
N TYR A 304 -14.84 7.65 -12.99
CA TYR A 304 -13.59 8.03 -12.33
C TYR A 304 -12.42 7.92 -13.28
N LEU A 305 -11.97 9.07 -13.77
CA LEU A 305 -10.77 9.21 -14.61
C LEU A 305 -9.62 9.73 -13.76
N GLU A 306 -8.79 8.82 -13.27
CA GLU A 306 -7.63 9.15 -12.45
C GLU A 306 -6.58 9.90 -13.26
N ARG A 307 -6.28 11.14 -12.83
CA ARG A 307 -5.25 12.01 -13.41
C ARG A 307 -5.39 12.22 -14.92
N GLY A 308 -6.59 12.03 -15.49
CA GLY A 308 -6.81 12.10 -16.93
C GLY A 308 -6.29 10.89 -17.72
N ILE A 309 -5.76 9.86 -17.04
CA ILE A 309 -5.06 8.74 -17.67
C ILE A 309 -5.88 7.45 -17.57
N SER A 310 -6.23 7.01 -16.36
CA SER A 310 -6.86 5.70 -16.13
C SER A 310 -8.33 5.83 -15.70
N GLU A 311 -9.24 5.23 -16.45
CA GLU A 311 -10.68 5.20 -16.19
C GLU A 311 -11.08 3.93 -15.44
N PHE A 312 -11.56 4.07 -14.21
CA PHE A 312 -11.96 2.94 -13.35
C PHE A 312 -13.48 2.79 -13.20
N GLY A 313 -14.27 3.78 -13.60
CA GLY A 313 -15.70 3.84 -13.28
C GLY A 313 -16.50 2.66 -13.84
N LEU A 314 -17.36 2.08 -13.01
CA LEU A 314 -18.28 1.01 -13.37
C LEU A 314 -19.60 1.55 -13.93
N LEU A 315 -19.95 2.78 -13.58
CA LEU A 315 -20.99 3.58 -14.23
C LEU A 315 -20.36 4.50 -15.28
N MET A 316 -21.09 4.70 -16.38
CA MET A 316 -20.65 5.49 -17.52
C MET A 316 -21.58 6.70 -17.72
N ASP A 317 -21.02 7.84 -18.13
CA ASP A 317 -21.80 9.00 -18.56
C ASP A 317 -22.27 8.86 -20.02
N HIS A 318 -23.52 9.23 -20.29
CA HIS A 318 -24.13 9.23 -21.64
C HIS A 318 -23.54 10.29 -22.59
N ALA A 319 -22.89 11.34 -22.07
CA ALA A 319 -22.37 12.44 -22.88
C ALA A 319 -20.84 12.55 -22.73
N ASN A 320 -20.09 11.77 -23.52
CA ASN A 320 -18.65 11.86 -23.72
C ASN A 320 -17.81 12.10 -22.45
N GLY A 321 -17.38 10.99 -21.84
CA GLY A 321 -16.73 10.90 -20.54
C GLY A 321 -15.54 11.83 -20.26
N GLY A 322 -15.33 12.04 -18.96
CA GLY A 322 -14.19 12.73 -18.37
C GLY A 322 -14.60 13.91 -17.47
N GLY A 323 -15.44 13.69 -16.46
CA GLY A 323 -15.76 14.72 -15.48
C GLY A 323 -16.67 14.20 -14.37
N THR A 324 -16.52 14.72 -13.15
CA THR A 324 -17.46 14.47 -12.05
C THR A 324 -18.88 14.71 -12.53
N ALA A 325 -19.76 13.72 -12.35
CA ALA A 325 -21.06 13.71 -13.00
C ALA A 325 -21.82 15.04 -12.76
N ALA A 326 -22.02 15.80 -13.83
CA ALA A 326 -22.80 17.04 -13.74
C ALA A 326 -24.25 16.70 -13.41
N LYS A 327 -24.88 17.52 -12.57
CA LYS A 327 -26.26 17.33 -12.12
C LYS A 327 -27.22 17.20 -13.32
N GLY A 328 -27.73 15.99 -13.56
CA GLY A 328 -28.65 15.68 -14.67
C GLY A 328 -28.11 14.76 -15.77
N GLN A 329 -26.86 14.28 -15.66
CA GLN A 329 -26.33 13.27 -16.59
C GLN A 329 -27.02 11.92 -16.43
N ARG A 330 -27.29 11.26 -17.56
CA ARG A 330 -27.82 9.89 -17.56
C ARG A 330 -26.65 8.93 -17.38
N LEU A 331 -26.64 8.21 -16.26
CA LEU A 331 -25.68 7.13 -16.02
C LEU A 331 -26.13 5.86 -16.77
N ARG A 332 -25.17 5.06 -17.23
CA ARG A 332 -25.37 3.73 -17.80
C ARG A 332 -24.51 2.70 -17.07
N VAL A 333 -25.06 1.52 -16.87
CA VAL A 333 -24.36 0.33 -16.36
C VAL A 333 -23.33 -0.15 -17.41
N SER A 334 -22.05 -0.27 -17.02
CA SER A 334 -21.03 -0.90 -17.86
C SER A 334 -21.22 -2.43 -17.93
N PRO A 335 -20.68 -3.13 -18.94
CA PRO A 335 -20.65 -4.59 -18.97
C PRO A 335 -20.02 -5.21 -17.72
N ALA A 336 -19.01 -4.55 -17.13
CA ALA A 336 -18.37 -4.99 -15.89
C ALA A 336 -19.35 -4.92 -14.71
N LEU A 337 -20.06 -3.79 -14.55
CA LEU A 337 -21.06 -3.64 -13.49
C LEU A 337 -22.23 -4.61 -13.66
N ALA A 338 -22.72 -4.78 -14.89
CA ALA A 338 -23.79 -5.74 -15.17
C ALA A 338 -23.39 -7.15 -14.76
N TRP A 339 -22.17 -7.56 -15.08
CA TRP A 339 -21.63 -8.85 -14.66
C TRP A 339 -21.47 -8.95 -13.14
N LEU A 340 -20.93 -7.92 -12.48
CA LEU A 340 -20.76 -7.89 -11.01
C LEU A 340 -22.10 -8.04 -10.27
N LEU A 341 -23.16 -7.40 -10.78
CA LEU A 341 -24.51 -7.48 -10.20
C LEU A 341 -25.17 -8.84 -10.45
N ALA A 342 -24.90 -9.50 -11.58
CA ALA A 342 -25.51 -10.77 -11.96
C ALA A 342 -24.77 -12.02 -11.43
N GLU A 343 -23.44 -11.99 -11.48
CA GLU A 343 -22.56 -13.16 -11.28
C GLU A 343 -21.37 -12.88 -10.35
N GLY A 344 -21.17 -11.63 -9.92
CA GLY A 344 -20.12 -11.23 -8.97
C GLY A 344 -20.35 -11.74 -7.54
N ALA A 345 -21.40 -12.55 -7.33
CA ALA A 345 -21.71 -13.21 -6.08
C ALA A 345 -20.52 -14.02 -5.56
N MET A 346 -20.14 -13.73 -4.31
CA MET A 346 -19.19 -14.53 -3.55
C MET A 346 -19.96 -15.46 -2.59
N ASP A 347 -19.62 -16.74 -2.55
CA ASP A 347 -20.19 -17.69 -1.59
C ASP A 347 -19.84 -17.25 -0.16
N GLY A 348 -20.84 -16.71 0.54
CA GLY A 348 -20.65 -15.93 1.75
C GLY A 348 -20.41 -16.71 3.03
N GLU A 349 -20.63 -18.02 3.06
CA GLU A 349 -20.71 -18.72 4.36
C GLU A 349 -19.35 -19.00 5.02
N ASN A 350 -18.22 -18.69 4.37
CA ASN A 350 -16.89 -19.02 4.93
C ASN A 350 -15.77 -18.12 4.36
N ALA A 351 -15.73 -16.85 4.77
CA ALA A 351 -14.58 -15.99 4.46
C ALA A 351 -13.30 -16.59 5.06
N ARG A 352 -12.22 -16.61 4.28
CA ARG A 352 -10.93 -17.09 4.76
C ARG A 352 -10.24 -16.01 5.57
N SER A 353 -9.82 -16.38 6.76
CA SER A 353 -8.93 -15.59 7.58
C SER A 353 -7.51 -16.13 7.50
N TRP A 354 -6.53 -15.26 7.70
CA TRP A 354 -5.13 -15.65 7.82
C TRP A 354 -4.70 -15.70 9.27
N ARG A 355 -3.84 -16.67 9.59
CA ARG A 355 -3.29 -16.79 10.92
C ARG A 355 -2.15 -15.80 11.09
N VAL A 356 -2.23 -14.97 12.12
CA VAL A 356 -1.20 -13.97 12.44
C VAL A 356 -0.77 -14.12 13.88
N ALA A 357 0.52 -13.91 14.16
CA ALA A 357 0.98 -13.80 15.54
C ALA A 357 0.86 -12.34 15.99
N GLY A 358 0.03 -12.10 17.00
CA GLY A 358 -0.03 -10.82 17.70
C GLY A 358 0.46 -10.98 19.13
N ASP A 359 0.85 -9.88 19.76
CA ASP A 359 1.01 -9.84 21.21
C ASP A 359 -0.35 -10.15 21.88
N VAL A 360 -0.30 -10.86 23.03
CA VAL A 360 -1.51 -11.29 23.77
C VAL A 360 -2.39 -10.10 24.18
N ASP A 361 -1.76 -8.98 24.57
CA ASP A 361 -2.46 -7.81 25.06
C ASP A 361 -2.20 -6.58 24.19
N GLU A 362 -3.29 -5.89 23.85
CA GLU A 362 -3.26 -4.59 23.19
C GLU A 362 -2.71 -3.55 24.18
N SER A 363 -1.46 -3.13 23.99
CA SER A 363 -0.86 -2.09 24.81
C SER A 363 -1.60 -0.76 24.61
N ALA A 364 -2.15 -0.21 25.70
CA ALA A 364 -2.66 1.15 25.72
C ALA A 364 -1.54 2.21 25.64
N VAL A 365 -0.29 1.79 25.81
CA VAL A 365 0.89 2.62 25.56
C VAL A 365 1.29 2.52 24.09
N VAL A 366 1.52 3.66 23.43
CA VAL A 366 1.96 3.75 22.05
C VAL A 366 3.28 4.51 21.98
N LEU A 367 4.20 4.03 21.15
CA LEU A 367 5.48 4.69 20.85
C LEU A 367 5.43 5.28 19.45
N ASP A 368 6.00 6.47 19.31
CA ASP A 368 6.22 7.14 18.03
C ASP A 368 7.59 7.83 18.03
N PHE A 369 8.07 8.25 16.86
CA PHE A 369 9.30 8.98 16.71
C PHE A 369 9.10 10.25 15.88
N VAL A 370 9.67 11.36 16.34
CA VAL A 370 9.67 12.64 15.62
C VAL A 370 11.12 13.04 15.35
N ALA A 371 11.47 13.12 14.07
CA ALA A 371 12.78 13.59 13.63
C ALA A 371 12.95 15.08 13.97
N GLY A 372 14.13 15.44 14.47
CA GLY A 372 14.54 16.81 14.73
C GLY A 372 15.79 17.19 13.94
N GLU A 373 16.62 18.04 14.51
CA GLU A 373 17.82 18.55 13.86
C GLU A 373 18.81 17.44 13.49
N GLY A 374 19.31 17.47 12.26
CA GLY A 374 20.27 16.49 11.75
C GLY A 374 19.67 15.12 11.45
N LEU A 375 18.34 14.97 11.47
CA LEU A 375 17.65 13.76 11.03
C LEU A 375 16.69 14.09 9.88
N GLU A 376 16.70 13.24 8.85
CA GLU A 376 15.77 13.35 7.74
C GLU A 376 15.08 12.02 7.49
N GLN A 377 13.75 12.02 7.45
CA GLN A 377 12.98 10.83 7.11
C GLN A 377 13.22 10.42 5.66
N ARG A 378 13.46 9.13 5.47
CA ARG A 378 13.58 8.50 4.15
C ARG A 378 12.76 7.23 4.14
N LYS A 379 11.56 7.33 3.58
CA LYS A 379 10.57 6.25 3.54
C LYS A 379 11.07 5.03 2.76
N SER A 380 11.72 5.22 1.61
CA SER A 380 12.30 4.11 0.83
C SER A 380 13.32 3.31 1.65
N PHE A 381 14.03 3.97 2.58
CA PHE A 381 15.00 3.38 3.51
C PHE A 381 14.40 2.96 4.86
N LEU A 382 13.07 3.06 5.03
CA LEU A 382 12.33 2.66 6.24
C LEU A 382 12.95 3.22 7.53
N GLY A 383 13.32 4.50 7.50
CA GLY A 383 14.08 5.10 8.58
C GLY A 383 14.49 6.55 8.35
N TYR A 384 15.65 6.90 8.90
CA TYR A 384 16.15 8.27 8.94
C TYR A 384 17.62 8.34 8.56
N PHE A 385 17.97 9.34 7.76
CA PHE A 385 19.35 9.72 7.46
C PHE A 385 19.87 10.65 8.56
N ALA A 386 21.04 10.32 9.12
CA ALA A 386 21.76 11.17 10.06
C ALA A 386 22.71 12.10 9.29
N ARG A 387 22.45 13.40 9.39
CA ARG A 387 23.11 14.49 8.65
C ARG A 387 23.96 15.41 9.52
N GLY A 388 23.91 15.26 10.84
CA GLY A 388 24.72 16.06 11.74
C GLY A 388 26.22 15.75 11.60
N ALA A 389 27.03 16.62 12.20
CA ALA A 389 28.49 16.57 12.09
C ALA A 389 29.06 15.18 12.36
N THR A 390 29.95 14.74 11.45
CA THR A 390 30.69 13.49 11.59
C THR A 390 31.82 13.69 12.60
N GLU A 391 31.63 13.19 13.83
CA GLU A 391 32.69 13.18 14.85
C GLU A 391 33.13 11.73 15.07
N GLY A 392 34.42 11.45 14.91
CA GLY A 392 34.96 10.10 15.07
C GLY A 392 34.35 9.07 14.10
N GLY A 393 33.97 9.48 12.89
CA GLY A 393 33.38 8.59 11.88
C GLY A 393 31.92 8.20 12.14
N ARG A 394 31.20 8.95 12.99
CA ARG A 394 29.77 8.73 13.27
C ARG A 394 28.95 9.93 12.82
N SER A 395 27.91 9.69 12.04
CA SER A 395 26.88 10.71 11.77
C SER A 395 25.87 10.72 12.91
N SER A 396 25.35 11.90 13.25
CA SER A 396 24.39 12.01 14.36
C SER A 396 23.25 12.97 14.07
N GLY A 397 22.20 12.87 14.87
CA GLY A 397 21.08 13.80 14.86
C GLY A 397 20.29 13.72 16.15
N VAL A 398 19.35 14.64 16.33
CA VAL A 398 18.51 14.73 17.52
C VAL A 398 17.06 14.54 17.11
N GLY A 399 16.34 13.72 17.87
CA GLY A 399 14.91 13.49 17.68
C GLY A 399 14.20 13.29 19.01
N GLU A 400 12.95 12.87 18.91
CA GLU A 400 12.08 12.62 20.05
C GLU A 400 11.46 11.23 19.96
N VAL A 401 11.67 10.41 20.98
CA VAL A 401 10.81 9.25 21.23
C VAL A 401 9.61 9.75 22.02
N VAL A 402 8.42 9.59 21.46
CA VAL A 402 7.18 10.04 22.09
C VAL A 402 6.45 8.82 22.65
N VAL A 403 6.10 8.89 23.94
CA VAL A 403 5.40 7.83 24.66
C VAL A 403 4.01 8.33 25.05
N TYR A 404 2.98 7.67 24.53
CA TYR A 404 1.58 7.98 24.79
C TYR A 404 0.99 6.96 25.73
N ASN A 405 0.18 7.39 26.70
CA ASN A 405 -0.68 6.51 27.48
C ASN A 405 -2.15 6.81 27.15
N PHE A 406 -2.79 5.96 26.35
CA PHE A 406 -4.21 6.08 26.00
C PHE A 406 -5.14 5.29 26.94
N SER A 407 -4.62 4.78 28.06
CA SER A 407 -5.46 4.18 29.10
C SER A 407 -6.03 5.24 30.06
N GLU A 408 -6.99 4.81 30.87
CA GLU A 408 -7.56 5.59 31.97
C GLU A 408 -6.75 5.47 33.27
N GLU A 409 -5.70 4.65 33.26
CA GLU A 409 -4.87 4.35 34.42
C GLU A 409 -3.48 4.92 34.27
N ARG A 410 -2.81 5.16 35.40
CA ARG A 410 -1.39 5.50 35.42
C ARG A 410 -0.57 4.25 35.08
N VAL A 411 0.43 4.41 34.22
CA VAL A 411 1.35 3.33 33.83
C VAL A 411 2.78 3.72 34.16
N ALA A 412 3.49 2.86 34.90
CA ALA A 412 4.91 3.02 35.21
C ALA A 412 5.71 1.85 34.65
N GLY A 413 6.80 2.14 33.94
CA GLY A 413 7.61 1.13 33.28
C GLY A 413 9.01 1.62 32.90
N VAL A 414 9.69 0.83 32.07
CA VAL A 414 11.01 1.13 31.55
C VAL A 414 10.94 1.32 30.04
N LEU A 415 11.48 2.43 29.55
CA LEU A 415 11.72 2.69 28.14
C LEU A 415 13.17 2.32 27.81
N ARG A 416 13.36 1.24 27.05
CA ARG A 416 14.64 0.84 26.49
C ARG A 416 14.76 1.38 25.08
N LEU A 417 15.74 2.25 24.86
CA LEU A 417 16.06 2.84 23.57
C LEU A 417 16.80 1.83 22.69
N GLY A 418 16.46 1.80 21.41
CA GLY A 418 17.10 0.90 20.44
C GLY A 418 18.54 1.26 20.10
N ALA A 419 19.19 0.40 19.32
CA ALA A 419 20.57 0.60 18.89
C ALA A 419 20.76 1.97 18.21
N GLY A 420 21.85 2.66 18.55
CA GLY A 420 22.15 4.00 18.04
C GLY A 420 21.39 5.13 18.74
N LEU A 421 20.43 4.86 19.64
CA LEU A 421 19.73 5.87 20.41
C LEU A 421 20.27 6.02 21.83
N SER A 422 20.34 7.25 22.32
CA SER A 422 20.58 7.54 23.74
C SER A 422 19.87 8.82 24.19
N SER A 423 19.54 8.91 25.48
CA SER A 423 19.04 10.12 26.13
C SER A 423 19.95 10.44 27.31
N GLU A 424 20.63 11.59 27.27
CA GLU A 424 21.65 11.96 28.27
C GLU A 424 22.71 10.86 28.48
N GLY A 425 23.08 10.16 27.40
CA GLY A 425 24.04 9.04 27.42
C GLY A 425 23.48 7.71 27.97
N ARG A 426 22.18 7.64 28.26
CA ARG A 426 21.51 6.43 28.76
C ARG A 426 20.71 5.74 27.66
N GLY A 427 20.75 4.41 27.64
CA GLY A 427 19.91 3.57 26.78
C GLY A 427 18.62 3.08 27.44
N GLU A 428 18.43 3.32 28.74
CA GLU A 428 17.22 2.94 29.49
C GLU A 428 16.78 4.06 30.42
N LEU A 429 15.46 4.24 30.53
CA LEU A 429 14.83 5.30 31.31
C LEU A 429 13.61 4.74 32.05
N ALA A 430 13.49 5.06 33.34
CA ALA A 430 12.23 4.86 34.06
C ALA A 430 11.23 5.92 33.62
N VAL A 431 10.06 5.50 33.16
CA VAL A 431 9.02 6.39 32.64
C VAL A 431 7.71 6.10 33.38
N THR A 432 7.08 7.15 33.89
CA THR A 432 5.73 7.08 34.45
C THR A 432 4.83 8.02 33.68
N LEU A 433 3.67 7.51 33.29
CA LEU A 433 2.68 8.19 32.46
C LEU A 433 1.37 8.22 33.22
N GLU A 434 0.83 9.41 33.45
CA GLU A 434 -0.54 9.60 33.88
C GLU A 434 -1.52 9.20 32.74
N ALA A 435 -2.80 9.04 33.07
CA ALA A 435 -3.84 8.73 32.09
C ALA A 435 -3.92 9.82 31.01
N GLY A 436 -3.93 9.43 29.74
CA GLY A 436 -3.94 10.36 28.60
C GLY A 436 -2.63 11.14 28.37
N GLU A 437 -1.55 10.84 29.10
CA GLU A 437 -0.30 11.60 29.03
C GLU A 437 0.44 11.37 27.70
N ARG A 438 1.01 12.45 27.16
CA ARG A 438 2.08 12.44 26.14
C ARG A 438 3.39 12.82 26.80
N ARG A 439 4.34 11.88 26.86
CA ARG A 439 5.71 12.12 27.35
C ARG A 439 6.67 12.18 26.18
N VAL A 440 7.51 13.21 26.14
CA VAL A 440 8.56 13.36 25.14
C VAL A 440 9.90 13.01 25.77
N VAL A 441 10.64 12.11 25.15
CA VAL A 441 12.02 11.78 25.50
C VAL A 441 12.92 12.23 24.36
N ARG A 442 13.69 13.29 24.60
CA ARG A 442 14.69 13.77 23.63
C ARG A 442 15.82 12.74 23.54
N VAL A 443 16.17 12.35 22.33
CA VAL A 443 17.20 11.35 22.05
C VAL A 443 18.21 11.85 21.03
N ARG A 444 19.46 11.41 21.18
CA ARG A 444 20.48 11.48 20.13
C ARG A 444 20.50 10.16 19.38
N ALA A 445 20.41 10.23 18.06
CA ALA A 445 20.63 9.11 17.17
C ALA A 445 22.05 9.19 16.60
N GLU A 446 22.77 8.08 16.62
CA GLU A 446 24.13 7.94 16.09
C GLU A 446 24.25 6.69 15.23
N VAL A 447 24.92 6.83 14.10
CA VAL A 447 25.18 5.75 13.15
C VAL A 447 26.63 5.83 12.66
N GLU A 448 27.27 4.67 12.55
CA GLU A 448 28.62 4.60 11.98
C GLU A 448 28.59 4.93 10.49
N ALA A 449 29.48 5.82 10.07
CA ALA A 449 29.62 6.25 8.68
C ALA A 449 30.82 5.59 7.98
N ALA A 450 31.34 4.48 8.53
CA ALA A 450 32.44 3.73 7.93
C ALA A 450 32.03 3.04 6.61
N ALA A 451 30.77 2.64 6.52
CA ALA A 451 30.13 2.06 5.34
C ALA A 451 28.65 2.42 5.32
N PHE A 452 28.05 2.51 4.14
CA PHE A 452 26.62 2.75 4.03
C PHE A 452 25.83 1.52 4.44
N ARG A 453 25.43 1.51 5.72
CA ARG A 453 24.69 0.40 6.32
C ARG A 453 23.68 0.93 7.32
N GLY A 454 22.44 0.47 7.16
CA GLY A 454 21.37 0.75 8.09
C GLY A 454 21.60 0.06 9.45
N VAL A 455 21.46 0.82 10.53
CA VAL A 455 21.40 0.29 11.90
C VAL A 455 19.94 0.17 12.31
N ARG A 456 19.43 -1.06 12.33
CA ARG A 456 18.10 -1.37 12.85
C ARG A 456 18.04 -1.03 14.35
N SER A 457 17.04 -0.26 14.75
CA SER A 457 16.83 0.21 16.11
C SER A 457 15.44 -0.21 16.60
N GLU A 458 15.39 -0.92 17.72
CA GLU A 458 14.15 -1.35 18.36
C GLU A 458 14.02 -0.72 19.75
N THR A 459 13.11 0.23 19.87
CA THR A 459 12.77 0.90 21.12
C THR A 459 11.55 0.21 21.72
N VAL A 460 11.63 -0.14 23.01
CA VAL A 460 10.59 -0.89 23.71
C VAL A 460 10.24 -0.20 25.02
N PHE A 461 8.95 0.01 25.26
CA PHE A 461 8.43 0.30 26.58
C PHE A 461 7.85 -0.98 27.17
N SER A 462 8.20 -1.27 28.42
CA SER A 462 7.67 -2.41 29.16
C SER A 462 7.23 -1.98 30.56
N ALA A 463 5.99 -2.28 30.91
CA ALA A 463 5.46 -2.14 32.25
C ALA A 463 4.85 -3.46 32.71
N GLY A 464 5.00 -3.78 33.99
CA GLY A 464 4.45 -4.99 34.58
C GLY A 464 4.39 -4.89 36.09
N HIS A 465 3.20 -5.10 36.64
CA HIS A 465 2.95 -5.52 38.01
C HIS A 465 3.06 -7.05 38.08
N ASP A 466 3.45 -7.57 39.25
CA ASP A 466 3.53 -9.00 39.57
C ASP A 466 2.31 -9.80 39.02
N GLY A 467 2.47 -10.42 37.85
CA GLY A 467 1.74 -11.64 37.48
C GLY A 467 0.45 -11.58 36.63
N ALA A 468 -0.05 -10.45 36.11
CA ALA A 468 -1.34 -10.48 35.37
C ALA A 468 -1.38 -9.88 33.95
N ARG A 469 -0.77 -8.73 33.66
CA ARG A 469 -0.69 -8.17 32.29
C ARG A 469 0.57 -7.34 32.11
N SER A 470 1.43 -7.72 31.16
CA SER A 470 2.59 -6.91 30.78
C SER A 470 2.19 -5.95 29.66
N VAL A 471 2.26 -4.64 29.90
CA VAL A 471 2.11 -3.64 28.84
C VAL A 471 3.42 -3.58 28.07
N ARG A 472 3.39 -3.88 26.77
CA ARG A 472 4.56 -3.81 25.89
C ARG A 472 4.23 -2.97 24.66
N ALA A 473 4.97 -1.88 24.47
CA ALA A 473 4.90 -1.07 23.26
C ALA A 473 6.25 -1.11 22.55
N ARG A 474 6.23 -1.12 21.21
CA ARG A 474 7.43 -1.22 20.38
C ARG A 474 7.39 -0.23 19.23
N LEU A 475 8.57 0.30 18.92
CA LEU A 475 8.88 1.08 17.74
C LEU A 475 10.14 0.51 17.09
N ILE A 476 10.10 0.22 15.78
CA ILE A 476 11.26 -0.27 15.03
C ILE A 476 11.54 0.69 13.88
N THR A 477 12.74 1.25 13.84
CA THR A 477 13.20 2.14 12.77
C THR A 477 14.63 1.78 12.34
N THR A 478 15.17 2.48 11.35
CA THR A 478 16.53 2.29 10.83
C THR A 478 17.27 3.61 10.78
N TRP A 479 18.51 3.65 11.27
CA TRP A 479 19.40 4.80 11.12
C TRP A 479 20.37 4.56 9.99
N TRP A 480 20.53 5.53 9.10
CA TRP A 480 21.47 5.46 7.98
C TRP A 480 22.43 6.65 8.01
N PRO A 481 23.71 6.48 7.65
CA PRO A 481 24.54 7.62 7.32
C PRO A 481 23.99 8.29 6.04
N ASP A 482 24.14 9.61 5.90
CA ASP A 482 23.79 10.28 4.64
C ASP A 482 24.80 9.89 3.54
N PRO A 483 24.36 9.23 2.44
CA PRO A 483 25.26 8.76 1.40
C PRO A 483 25.94 9.92 0.64
N THR A 484 25.38 11.14 0.69
CA THR A 484 25.97 12.33 0.04
C THR A 484 27.23 12.85 0.74
N MET A 485 27.51 12.37 1.96
CA MET A 485 28.72 12.69 2.72
C MET A 485 29.76 11.56 2.67
N MET A 486 29.59 10.60 1.76
CA MET A 486 30.42 9.40 1.67
C MET A 486 31.08 9.28 0.30
N ALA A 487 32.30 8.77 0.28
CA ALA A 487 33.01 8.47 -0.96
C ALA A 487 32.31 7.36 -1.75
N GLU A 488 32.34 7.48 -3.07
CA GLU A 488 31.74 6.55 -4.00
C GLU A 488 32.77 5.56 -4.55
N GLU A 489 32.45 4.26 -4.51
CA GLU A 489 33.20 3.20 -5.18
C GLU A 489 32.24 2.49 -6.17
N VAL A 490 32.51 2.57 -7.47
CA VAL A 490 31.73 1.85 -8.48
C VAL A 490 32.01 0.35 -8.38
N VAL A 491 30.98 -0.44 -8.06
CA VAL A 491 31.06 -1.91 -7.96
C VAL A 491 30.67 -2.58 -9.27
N PHE A 492 29.72 -1.98 -10.00
CA PHE A 492 29.30 -2.45 -11.32
C PHE A 492 28.89 -1.26 -12.18
N ASP A 493 29.55 -1.10 -13.33
CA ASP A 493 29.08 -0.21 -14.38
C ASP A 493 28.20 -0.99 -15.38
N PHE A 494 27.15 -0.35 -15.88
CA PHE A 494 26.25 -0.98 -16.86
C PHE A 494 26.83 -0.95 -18.29
N SER A 495 28.15 -0.83 -18.48
CA SER A 495 28.79 -0.74 -19.81
C SER A 495 29.17 -2.09 -20.44
N HIS A 496 28.69 -3.20 -19.88
CA HIS A 496 29.03 -4.55 -20.35
C HIS A 496 28.74 -4.79 -21.84
N GLU A 497 29.58 -5.62 -22.48
CA GLU A 497 29.39 -6.02 -23.87
C GLU A 497 28.04 -6.71 -24.07
N GLY A 498 27.37 -6.47 -25.20
CA GLY A 498 26.06 -7.10 -25.48
C GLY A 498 26.12 -8.63 -25.46
N LYS A 499 27.21 -9.22 -25.96
CA LYS A 499 27.40 -10.67 -26.06
C LYS A 499 27.33 -11.39 -24.70
N THR A 500 27.71 -10.73 -23.61
CA THR A 500 27.69 -11.34 -22.28
C THR A 500 26.28 -11.50 -21.71
N ALA A 501 25.29 -10.83 -22.31
CA ALA A 501 23.89 -10.88 -21.91
C ALA A 501 22.95 -11.39 -23.02
N ASP A 502 23.47 -11.80 -24.20
CA ASP A 502 22.66 -12.29 -25.32
C ASP A 502 21.76 -13.47 -24.92
N ALA A 503 22.29 -14.45 -24.19
CA ALA A 503 21.50 -15.58 -23.71
C ALA A 503 20.36 -15.14 -22.77
N VAL A 504 20.60 -14.10 -21.96
CA VAL A 504 19.57 -13.52 -21.08
C VAL A 504 18.52 -12.80 -21.92
N ALA A 505 18.93 -12.03 -22.93
CA ALA A 505 18.03 -11.33 -23.85
C ALA A 505 17.09 -12.31 -24.59
N GLU A 506 17.63 -13.42 -25.11
CA GLU A 506 16.81 -14.44 -25.79
C GLU A 506 15.81 -15.10 -24.83
N ARG A 507 16.22 -15.40 -23.58
CA ARG A 507 15.30 -15.91 -22.55
C ARG A 507 14.21 -14.89 -22.21
N LEU A 508 14.54 -13.61 -22.13
CA LEU A 508 13.59 -12.53 -21.85
C LEU A 508 12.58 -12.34 -22.98
N LEU A 509 12.98 -12.49 -24.25
CA LEU A 509 12.08 -12.44 -25.40
C LEU A 509 11.17 -13.68 -25.50
N ALA A 510 11.70 -14.86 -25.12
CA ALA A 510 10.97 -16.12 -25.19
C ALA A 510 10.05 -16.39 -23.99
N ARG A 511 10.10 -15.55 -22.94
CA ARG A 511 9.31 -15.77 -21.72
C ARG A 511 7.82 -15.64 -21.98
N TRP A 512 7.04 -16.29 -21.12
CA TRP A 512 5.61 -16.05 -21.06
C TRP A 512 5.34 -14.61 -20.59
N ARG A 513 4.51 -13.88 -21.33
CA ARG A 513 4.07 -12.51 -21.03
C ARG A 513 2.61 -12.54 -20.61
N ALA A 514 2.23 -11.61 -19.74
CA ALA A 514 0.81 -11.39 -19.50
C ALA A 514 0.13 -10.91 -20.79
N SER A 515 -1.17 -11.16 -20.92
CA SER A 515 -1.94 -10.85 -22.13
C SER A 515 -1.83 -9.38 -22.57
N GLU A 516 -1.67 -8.48 -21.60
CA GLU A 516 -1.57 -7.03 -21.83
C GLU A 516 -0.15 -6.48 -21.57
N GLU A 517 0.86 -7.33 -21.40
CA GLU A 517 2.26 -6.88 -21.27
C GLU A 517 2.84 -6.52 -22.65
N PRO A 518 3.44 -5.32 -22.84
CA PRO A 518 3.92 -4.87 -24.14
C PRO A 518 4.91 -5.84 -24.80
N GLY A 519 4.76 -6.00 -26.11
CA GLY A 519 5.76 -6.66 -26.92
C GLY A 519 7.10 -5.93 -26.89
N LEU A 520 8.19 -6.68 -26.77
CA LEU A 520 9.56 -6.15 -26.88
C LEU A 520 10.24 -6.68 -28.14
N GLN A 521 11.09 -5.84 -28.73
CA GLN A 521 11.98 -6.17 -29.82
C GLN A 521 13.41 -5.76 -29.51
N ARG A 522 14.37 -6.39 -30.17
CA ARG A 522 15.78 -6.13 -29.91
C ARG A 522 16.28 -4.88 -30.64
N GLN A 523 17.04 -4.05 -29.94
CA GLN A 523 17.76 -2.90 -30.50
C GLN A 523 19.18 -2.84 -29.90
N GLY A 524 20.15 -3.41 -30.61
CA GLY A 524 21.49 -3.59 -30.07
C GLY A 524 21.49 -4.56 -28.88
N ARG A 525 21.94 -4.08 -27.72
CA ARG A 525 21.87 -4.82 -26.45
C ARG A 525 20.59 -4.57 -25.64
N TRP A 526 19.73 -3.66 -26.08
CA TRP A 526 18.46 -3.36 -25.42
C TRP A 526 17.32 -4.17 -26.00
N LEU A 527 16.29 -4.36 -25.18
CA LEU A 527 14.95 -4.73 -25.61
C LEU A 527 14.07 -3.50 -25.47
N VAL A 528 13.28 -3.15 -26.49
CA VAL A 528 12.47 -1.93 -26.52
C VAL A 528 11.06 -2.24 -26.99
N SER A 529 10.06 -1.54 -26.45
CA SER A 529 8.71 -1.57 -27.00
C SER A 529 8.64 -0.80 -28.32
N GLN A 530 7.57 -1.02 -29.09
CA GLN A 530 7.28 -0.21 -30.28
C GLN A 530 7.24 1.29 -29.92
N GLY A 531 7.75 2.13 -30.82
CA GLY A 531 7.79 3.59 -30.62
C GLY A 531 8.93 4.11 -29.76
N VAL A 532 9.82 3.25 -29.26
CA VAL A 532 10.96 3.64 -28.42
C VAL A 532 12.27 3.36 -29.11
N THR A 533 13.21 4.31 -29.03
CA THR A 533 14.60 4.14 -29.47
C THR A 533 15.56 4.50 -28.34
N VAL A 534 16.74 3.87 -28.36
CA VAL A 534 17.79 4.05 -27.36
C VAL A 534 19.08 4.39 -28.08
N ALA A 535 19.74 5.47 -27.67
CA ALA A 535 21.10 5.81 -28.07
C ALA A 535 22.03 5.74 -26.87
N GLU A 536 23.24 5.21 -27.07
CA GLU A 536 24.27 5.14 -26.04
C GLU A 536 25.48 5.98 -26.44
N SER A 537 26.05 6.71 -25.48
CA SER A 537 27.30 7.44 -25.64
C SER A 537 28.40 6.83 -24.77
N ALA A 538 29.49 6.41 -25.40
CA ALA A 538 30.64 5.80 -24.73
C ALA A 538 31.38 6.78 -23.78
N ALA A 539 31.23 8.09 -23.96
CA ALA A 539 32.02 9.08 -23.21
C ALA A 539 31.55 9.29 -21.76
N LYS A 540 30.36 8.78 -21.37
CA LYS A 540 29.73 9.08 -20.07
C LYS A 540 28.77 8.00 -19.53
N ALA A 541 28.80 6.79 -20.09
CA ALA A 541 27.73 5.79 -19.84
C ALA A 541 26.31 6.41 -19.97
N ALA A 542 26.16 7.34 -20.92
CA ALA A 542 24.94 8.13 -21.06
C ALA A 542 23.97 7.43 -22.02
N TRP A 543 22.72 7.32 -21.60
CA TRP A 543 21.62 6.74 -22.34
C TRP A 543 20.60 7.81 -22.70
N THR A 544 20.16 7.81 -23.94
CA THR A 544 19.09 8.66 -24.43
C THR A 544 17.94 7.78 -24.89
N PHE A 545 16.77 7.93 -24.26
CA PHE A 545 15.55 7.21 -24.59
C PHE A 545 14.57 8.16 -25.28
N LYS A 546 14.32 7.93 -26.57
CA LYS A 546 13.34 8.70 -27.34
C LYS A 546 12.07 7.88 -27.48
N VAL A 547 10.97 8.42 -26.97
CA VAL A 547 9.62 7.86 -27.05
C VAL A 547 8.84 8.65 -28.08
N ASP A 548 8.59 8.05 -29.24
CA ASP A 548 7.83 8.64 -30.35
C ASP A 548 6.36 8.17 -30.34
N ALA A 549 6.09 6.98 -29.80
CA ALA A 549 4.76 6.41 -29.63
C ALA A 549 4.70 5.55 -28.36
N LEU A 550 3.53 5.47 -27.75
CA LEU A 550 3.25 4.46 -26.72
C LEU A 550 2.87 3.12 -27.41
N PRO A 551 3.01 1.98 -26.70
CA PRO A 551 2.55 0.69 -27.22
C PRO A 551 1.07 0.72 -27.64
N GLU A 552 0.69 -0.12 -28.60
CA GLU A 552 -0.70 -0.22 -29.06
C GLU A 552 -1.63 -0.74 -27.95
N GLU A 553 -1.08 -1.48 -26.98
CA GLU A 553 -1.79 -1.91 -25.79
C GLU A 553 -2.20 -0.69 -24.93
N PRO A 554 -3.51 -0.43 -24.74
CA PRO A 554 -4.01 0.77 -24.07
C PRO A 554 -3.47 0.94 -22.65
N GLY A 555 -3.17 2.18 -22.28
CA GLY A 555 -2.67 2.54 -20.94
C GLY A 555 -1.27 2.01 -20.58
N ARG A 556 -0.51 1.44 -21.52
CA ARG A 556 0.82 0.89 -21.25
C ARG A 556 1.95 1.90 -21.40
N PRO A 557 2.96 1.85 -20.50
CA PRO A 557 4.14 2.68 -20.63
C PRO A 557 5.00 2.20 -21.82
N ALA A 558 5.72 3.14 -22.42
CA ALA A 558 6.87 2.80 -23.24
C ALA A 558 7.91 2.08 -22.37
N MET A 559 8.43 0.94 -22.83
CA MET A 559 9.28 0.05 -22.04
C MET A 559 10.62 -0.17 -22.72
N VAL A 560 11.70 -0.11 -21.93
CA VAL A 560 13.03 -0.57 -22.34
C VAL A 560 13.62 -1.46 -21.26
N GLU A 561 14.30 -2.53 -21.67
CA GLU A 561 15.01 -3.46 -20.78
C GLU A 561 16.46 -3.59 -21.23
N LEU A 562 17.39 -3.46 -20.29
CA LEU A 562 18.80 -3.82 -20.43
C LEU A 562 19.01 -5.20 -19.80
N PRO A 563 19.15 -6.27 -20.60
CA PRO A 563 19.54 -7.59 -20.10
C PRO A 563 20.88 -7.53 -19.40
N LEU A 564 20.95 -8.08 -18.18
CA LEU A 564 22.15 -8.08 -17.34
C LEU A 564 22.95 -9.38 -17.52
N PRO A 565 24.29 -9.35 -17.43
CA PRO A 565 25.11 -10.55 -17.51
C PRO A 565 24.78 -11.51 -16.36
N GLU A 566 24.99 -12.81 -16.56
CA GLU A 566 24.68 -13.82 -15.54
C GLU A 566 25.46 -13.65 -14.22
N SER A 567 26.61 -12.98 -14.28
CA SER A 567 27.45 -12.64 -13.13
C SER A 567 26.96 -11.41 -12.34
N PHE A 568 25.94 -10.69 -12.80
CA PHE A 568 25.44 -9.52 -12.10
C PHE A 568 24.81 -9.92 -10.75
N VAL A 569 25.22 -9.20 -9.70
CA VAL A 569 24.65 -9.32 -8.35
C VAL A 569 24.41 -7.91 -7.83
N PHE A 570 23.20 -7.65 -7.33
CA PHE A 570 22.91 -6.41 -6.60
C PHE A 570 23.03 -6.71 -5.10
N GLU A 571 24.20 -6.44 -4.54
CA GLU A 571 24.53 -6.81 -3.16
C GLU A 571 23.84 -5.90 -2.13
N PRO A 572 23.40 -6.44 -0.97
CA PRO A 572 22.95 -5.62 0.16
C PRO A 572 23.99 -4.57 0.57
N GLY A 573 23.52 -3.36 0.90
CA GLY A 573 24.38 -2.22 1.25
C GLY A 573 25.06 -1.52 0.06
N THR A 574 24.76 -1.92 -1.18
CA THR A 574 25.11 -1.15 -2.39
C THR A 574 23.91 -0.35 -2.89
N LEU A 575 24.16 0.68 -3.69
CA LEU A 575 23.16 1.59 -4.23
C LEU A 575 23.10 1.48 -5.74
N LEU A 576 21.90 1.47 -6.32
CA LEU A 576 21.68 1.83 -7.73
C LEU A 576 21.66 3.35 -7.80
N GLU A 577 22.59 3.94 -8.54
CA GLU A 577 22.72 5.39 -8.68
C GLU A 577 22.78 5.79 -10.15
N PHE A 578 22.18 6.94 -10.46
CA PHE A 578 22.28 7.61 -11.76
C PHE A 578 21.75 9.05 -11.67
N SER A 579 22.10 9.87 -12.65
CA SER A 579 21.46 11.16 -12.89
C SER A 579 20.46 11.05 -14.04
N HIS A 580 19.34 11.76 -13.97
CA HIS A 580 18.32 11.75 -15.03
C HIS A 580 17.75 13.13 -15.35
N ARG A 581 17.24 13.33 -16.57
CA ARG A 581 16.48 14.52 -16.99
C ARG A 581 15.56 14.25 -18.20
N LEU A 582 14.69 15.22 -18.49
CA LEU A 582 13.84 15.32 -19.68
C LEU A 582 14.43 16.33 -20.68
N ALA A 583 15.12 15.83 -21.71
CA ALA A 583 15.78 16.65 -22.73
C ALA A 583 14.81 17.21 -23.77
N GLU A 584 13.71 16.51 -24.09
CA GLU A 584 12.63 16.97 -24.97
C GLU A 584 11.27 16.45 -24.47
N GLY A 585 10.20 17.23 -24.64
CA GLY A 585 8.86 16.91 -24.13
C GLY A 585 8.16 18.11 -23.48
N SER A 586 6.94 17.90 -22.96
CA SER A 586 6.20 18.95 -22.24
C SER A 586 6.97 19.34 -20.97
N ALA A 587 7.39 20.59 -20.85
CA ALA A 587 8.00 21.11 -19.61
C ALA A 587 6.95 21.50 -18.56
N GLU A 588 5.68 21.65 -18.96
CA GLU A 588 4.59 22.19 -18.13
C GLU A 588 4.00 21.15 -17.15
N ALA A 589 4.35 19.88 -17.30
CA ALA A 589 4.01 18.79 -16.38
C ALA A 589 5.17 17.78 -16.39
N GLU A 590 5.69 17.44 -15.21
CA GLU A 590 6.83 16.54 -15.05
C GLU A 590 6.56 15.18 -15.71
N ALA A 591 7.49 14.70 -16.55
CA ALA A 591 7.32 13.43 -17.24
C ALA A 591 7.67 12.28 -16.31
N TRP A 592 6.70 11.42 -16.03
CA TRP A 592 6.87 10.30 -15.12
C TRP A 592 7.60 9.14 -15.80
N PHE A 593 8.53 8.54 -15.06
CA PHE A 593 9.10 7.25 -15.39
C PHE A 593 9.38 6.43 -14.14
N ASP A 594 9.49 5.13 -14.32
CA ASP A 594 9.78 4.17 -13.26
C ASP A 594 11.04 3.37 -13.62
N VAL A 595 11.79 2.96 -12.61
CA VAL A 595 12.92 2.03 -12.75
C VAL A 595 12.59 0.74 -12.03
N TYR A 596 12.82 -0.37 -12.72
CA TYR A 596 12.64 -1.70 -12.15
C TYR A 596 13.86 -2.59 -12.35
N PHE A 597 13.97 -3.60 -11.50
CA PHE A 597 14.67 -4.83 -11.85
C PHE A 597 13.67 -5.91 -12.22
N ARG A 598 13.89 -6.54 -13.38
CA ARG A 598 13.26 -7.82 -13.70
C ARG A 598 14.12 -8.94 -13.13
N THR A 599 13.47 -9.91 -12.52
CA THR A 599 14.15 -11.09 -11.96
C THR A 599 13.88 -12.34 -12.78
N GLU A 600 14.67 -13.40 -12.55
CA GLU A 600 14.62 -14.65 -13.31
C GLU A 600 13.25 -15.34 -13.29
N ASN A 601 12.48 -15.20 -12.21
CA ASN A 601 11.12 -15.74 -12.13
C ASN A 601 10.09 -14.91 -12.95
N GLY A 602 10.49 -13.72 -13.44
CA GLY A 602 9.71 -12.80 -14.25
C GLY A 602 9.09 -11.65 -13.47
N ASN A 603 9.25 -11.58 -12.15
CA ASN A 603 8.75 -10.47 -11.33
C ASN A 603 9.50 -9.17 -11.64
N LEU A 604 8.78 -8.05 -11.53
CA LEU A 604 9.32 -6.69 -11.60
C LEU A 604 9.36 -6.10 -10.19
N TYR A 605 10.48 -5.46 -9.87
CA TYR A 605 10.72 -4.83 -8.58
C TYR A 605 11.05 -3.36 -8.76
N GLN A 606 10.41 -2.46 -8.01
CA GLN A 606 10.58 -1.01 -8.05
C GLN A 606 10.82 -0.45 -6.66
N VAL A 607 11.19 0.83 -6.61
CA VAL A 607 11.13 1.64 -5.39
C VAL A 607 10.12 2.77 -5.63
N TRP A 608 9.31 3.07 -4.62
CA TRP A 608 8.42 4.24 -4.63
C TRP A 608 9.03 5.42 -3.87
N PRO A 609 8.76 6.67 -4.28
CA PRO A 609 7.81 7.06 -5.33
C PRO A 609 8.32 6.92 -6.77
N ARG A 610 7.41 7.01 -7.75
CA ARG A 610 7.78 7.11 -9.17
C ARG A 610 8.70 8.31 -9.41
N LEU A 611 9.58 8.20 -10.40
CA LEU A 611 10.49 9.29 -10.74
C LEU A 611 9.82 10.30 -11.65
N GLN A 612 10.20 11.55 -11.44
CA GLN A 612 9.77 12.70 -12.23
C GLN A 612 10.98 13.28 -12.96
N ALA A 613 10.99 13.17 -14.29
CA ALA A 613 11.99 13.80 -15.11
C ALA A 613 11.62 15.26 -15.37
N ALA A 614 12.55 16.17 -15.07
CA ALA A 614 12.45 17.60 -15.34
C ALA A 614 13.62 18.05 -16.24
N ARG A 615 13.69 19.34 -16.58
CA ARG A 615 14.73 19.85 -17.50
C ARG A 615 16.11 19.82 -16.87
N GLU A 616 16.17 20.06 -15.57
CA GLU A 616 17.35 19.93 -14.73
C GLU A 616 17.72 18.46 -14.49
N TRP A 617 19.02 18.20 -14.33
CA TRP A 617 19.52 16.93 -13.86
C TRP A 617 19.10 16.70 -12.41
N ARG A 618 18.56 15.51 -12.12
CA ARG A 618 18.20 15.05 -10.78
C ARG A 618 18.93 13.73 -10.50
N GLY A 619 19.40 13.56 -9.27
CA GLY A 619 20.03 12.31 -8.83
C GLY A 619 19.02 11.29 -8.34
N TYR A 620 19.32 10.02 -8.55
CA TYR A 620 18.62 8.87 -8.00
C TYR A 620 19.61 7.98 -7.26
N ALA A 621 19.22 7.50 -6.07
CA ALA A 621 20.02 6.57 -5.27
C ALA A 621 19.10 5.67 -4.44
N GLU A 622 19.11 4.36 -4.71
CA GLU A 622 18.29 3.40 -3.98
C GLU A 622 19.04 2.11 -3.67
N ALA A 623 18.85 1.59 -2.45
CA ALA A 623 19.49 0.34 -2.03
C ALA A 623 18.73 -0.89 -2.53
N ALA A 624 19.42 -2.01 -2.72
CA ALA A 624 18.81 -3.28 -3.11
C ALA A 624 17.64 -3.68 -2.18
N GLU A 625 17.78 -3.39 -0.90
CA GLU A 625 16.82 -3.70 0.16
C GLU A 625 15.53 -2.87 0.08
N ASN A 626 15.50 -1.80 -0.72
CA ASN A 626 14.33 -0.93 -0.86
C ASN A 626 13.37 -1.42 -1.95
N PHE A 627 13.80 -2.36 -2.80
CA PHE A 627 13.04 -2.84 -3.94
C PHE A 627 11.88 -3.74 -3.52
N THR A 628 10.67 -3.33 -3.89
CA THR A 628 9.41 -4.06 -3.69
C THR A 628 8.82 -4.52 -5.01
N MET A 629 8.10 -5.64 -5.01
CA MET A 629 7.48 -6.14 -6.23
C MET A 629 6.39 -5.16 -6.73
N ALA A 630 6.18 -5.07 -8.03
CA ALA A 630 5.08 -4.31 -8.64
C ALA A 630 3.88 -5.23 -8.96
N PHE A 631 2.65 -4.69 -8.96
CA PHE A 631 1.44 -5.45 -9.35
C PHE A 631 1.41 -5.90 -10.81
N PHE A 632 2.14 -5.22 -11.69
CA PHE A 632 2.34 -5.65 -13.08
C PHE A 632 3.55 -6.60 -13.21
N GLY A 633 3.91 -7.30 -12.13
CA GLY A 633 4.83 -8.43 -12.14
C GLY A 633 4.06 -9.75 -12.12
N ARG A 634 4.71 -10.85 -12.57
CA ARG A 634 4.14 -12.21 -12.65
C ARG A 634 3.72 -12.84 -11.30
N ALA A 635 3.86 -12.11 -10.20
CA ALA A 635 3.57 -12.50 -8.82
C ALA A 635 4.05 -13.90 -8.40
N LYS A 636 5.22 -14.33 -8.90
CA LYS A 636 5.81 -15.63 -8.54
C LYS A 636 6.57 -15.57 -7.22
N LEU A 637 6.69 -16.72 -6.57
CA LEU A 637 7.60 -16.88 -5.43
C LEU A 637 9.02 -17.25 -5.91
N PRO A 638 10.08 -16.91 -5.15
CA PRO A 638 10.05 -16.07 -3.93
C PRO A 638 9.70 -14.61 -4.25
N TRP A 639 9.10 -13.91 -3.29
CA TRP A 639 8.62 -12.54 -3.51
C TRP A 639 9.62 -11.47 -3.07
N ARG A 640 10.59 -11.77 -2.20
CA ARG A 640 11.62 -10.78 -1.81
C ARG A 640 12.61 -10.56 -2.93
N PHE A 641 13.02 -9.32 -3.15
CA PHE A 641 14.05 -9.02 -4.14
C PHE A 641 15.36 -9.76 -3.88
N ALA A 642 15.83 -9.75 -2.62
CA ALA A 642 17.06 -10.43 -2.20
C ALA A 642 17.04 -11.96 -2.34
N GLU A 643 15.86 -12.58 -2.50
CA GLU A 643 15.70 -14.02 -2.73
C GLU A 643 15.69 -14.36 -4.24
N ASN A 644 15.84 -13.35 -5.11
CA ASN A 644 15.79 -13.49 -6.55
C ASN A 644 17.06 -12.98 -7.22
N ARG A 645 17.34 -13.51 -8.41
CA ARG A 645 18.42 -13.03 -9.28
C ARG A 645 17.89 -11.96 -10.25
N PRO A 646 18.42 -10.73 -10.23
CA PRO A 646 18.11 -9.74 -11.25
C PRO A 646 18.67 -10.17 -12.62
N VAL A 647 17.88 -10.00 -13.67
CA VAL A 647 18.23 -10.38 -15.05
C VAL A 647 18.07 -9.23 -16.04
N ALA A 648 17.35 -8.16 -15.68
CA ALA A 648 17.31 -6.93 -16.47
C ALA A 648 17.11 -5.70 -15.59
N LEU A 649 17.70 -4.58 -15.99
CA LEU A 649 17.31 -3.23 -15.56
C LEU A 649 16.25 -2.70 -16.55
N VAL A 650 15.15 -2.17 -16.05
CA VAL A 650 13.97 -1.83 -16.86
C VAL A 650 13.54 -0.41 -16.58
N PHE A 651 13.21 0.34 -17.64
CA PHE A 651 12.62 1.68 -17.53
C PHE A 651 11.24 1.71 -18.18
N PHE A 652 10.26 2.25 -17.46
CA PHE A 652 8.91 2.51 -17.97
C PHE A 652 8.71 4.02 -18.10
N PHE A 653 8.40 4.50 -19.29
CA PHE A 653 8.16 5.91 -19.58
C PHE A 653 6.67 6.17 -19.80
N ARG A 654 6.15 7.23 -19.16
CA ARG A 654 4.75 7.67 -19.27
C ARG A 654 4.68 9.17 -19.62
N PRO A 655 5.22 9.60 -20.77
CA PRO A 655 5.16 11.01 -21.15
C PRO A 655 3.72 11.41 -21.46
N GLU A 656 3.29 12.58 -20.98
CA GLU A 656 1.96 13.13 -21.30
C GLU A 656 1.87 13.66 -22.74
N LYS A 657 3.01 14.04 -23.33
CA LYS A 657 3.11 14.51 -24.71
C LYS A 657 4.25 13.79 -25.42
N LEU A 658 4.01 13.43 -26.68
CA LEU A 658 4.98 12.80 -27.57
C LEU A 658 5.37 13.76 -28.70
N PRO A 659 6.61 13.68 -29.22
CA PRO A 659 7.70 12.83 -28.71
C PRO A 659 8.26 13.33 -27.37
N ALA A 660 8.94 12.44 -26.64
CA ALA A 660 9.66 12.77 -25.42
C ALA A 660 11.06 12.14 -25.44
N ILE A 661 12.05 12.85 -24.89
CA ILE A 661 13.43 12.38 -24.79
C ILE A 661 13.88 12.43 -23.33
N PHE A 662 14.18 11.26 -22.77
CA PHE A 662 14.76 11.10 -21.44
C PHE A 662 16.25 10.84 -21.58
N GLU A 663 17.04 11.43 -20.69
CA GLU A 663 18.48 11.19 -20.61
C GLU A 663 18.84 10.67 -19.22
N ILE A 664 19.71 9.67 -19.18
CA ILE A 664 20.27 9.09 -17.98
C ILE A 664 21.80 9.05 -18.13
N GLU A 665 22.54 9.50 -17.13
CA GLU A 665 24.00 9.42 -17.09
C GLU A 665 24.50 8.84 -15.76
N ASP A 666 25.74 8.36 -15.78
CA ASP A 666 26.44 7.84 -14.60
C ASP A 666 25.69 6.69 -13.89
N ALA A 667 25.00 5.85 -14.66
CA ALA A 667 24.30 4.69 -14.12
C ALA A 667 25.28 3.62 -13.63
N ALA A 668 25.21 3.29 -12.33
CA ALA A 668 26.10 2.33 -11.69
C ALA A 668 25.45 1.66 -10.47
N ILE A 669 26.02 0.52 -10.07
CA ILE A 669 25.91 0.02 -8.70
C ILE A 669 27.14 0.49 -7.94
N THR A 670 26.93 1.19 -6.83
CA THR A 670 28.02 1.80 -6.05
C THR A 670 28.02 1.29 -4.61
N ARG A 671 29.20 1.33 -4.00
CA ARG A 671 29.40 1.18 -2.58
C ARG A 671 29.82 2.53 -2.02
N ARG A 672 29.22 2.92 -0.89
CA ARG A 672 29.53 4.16 -0.19
C ARG A 672 30.43 3.85 1.01
N VAL A 673 31.60 4.48 1.06
CA VAL A 673 32.64 4.28 2.10
C VAL A 673 33.02 5.61 2.75
N ALA A 674 33.63 5.58 3.93
CA ALA A 674 34.18 6.79 4.55
C ALA A 674 35.27 7.42 3.65
N GLU A 675 35.33 8.76 3.63
CA GLU A 675 36.38 9.55 2.98
C GLU A 675 37.77 9.35 3.61
#